data_AF-C5KCT8-F1
#
_entry.id   AF-C5KCT8-F1
#
_cell.length_a   1.000
_cell.length_b   1.000
_cell.length_c   1.000
_cell.angle_alpha   90.00
_cell.angle_beta   90.00
_cell.angle_gamma   90.00
#
_symmetry.space_group_name_H-M   'P 1'
#
loop_
_entity.id
_entity.type
_entity.pdbx_description
1 polymer ?
#
loop_
_entity_poly.entity_id
_entity_poly.type
_entity_poly.pdbx_seq_one_letter_code
_entity_poly.pdbx_strand_id
1 'polypeptide(L)'
;MLRIERLGGDTAIETCVKLAYAQAVKDSRTKAYFDKTKRKMDSTKKKMHQYLAGAFGGVSTYDNDGLKAVHYQLNITDFHFDAFAEMFHQTFISTGAHANAVRDAMKVLAATRKDITTGCTVRMELARRSNEKGLDALFKRLGEAEGIQDFVDRVYDLLIGDKRMAPYFEGKDIESIKKAQLVYITALLGGPTAWQGRELSEIHKGLGIDDYGFDCFTMNCEKALNAMGVEENMIDEIIVTMEPLRDEVLNRKRGMRAETKMVDGQSILERIGGEMNLEAVVETMFSGCVVDPRVKYFFTKDPTKLSGIQAKFVASRASRTITILFPINQVQLLTGLFGGPKTYDYARLRPAHYNLNITDYQFDAVVENLEAVCGMLDLPHAVTADIREVISTLRSYITCGCTVRYEIARMKTEASGTEGLFNQLGRDEGITHFMDELYDLVTRDDRIKHFFQGAKLDAVKASQSIFFKELFGSTTHYTGRDLPSIHSLIQISDFHFDSFLDCAKTALLKLMMDADTIDDCIVLMESARKNVVNRELMQHDVRKAMELANKKPLYDRLGGEYSISKLMDTAYDKALVDDRLRFYFEKNKAKVASIKKKMTQFVSTLTGGPAGYDIADLKPAHYAMNISNFHFDTMLGLLAITLLEDLQVEKALAREFMGVLQPVRAHITTGYTVRSEMARKNVEKGLDHLFERMGGKEGILKLLDSLYQLVASDARIKDFFGDGTLEKIREGQTLVLIELFGGPKVYNGRDLKEIHKDLNVTDYHFDCFCSDFQKAMMGLGMDENLIDEVLITMEPLRQTVLGRDGNEAALAAQMKVKDGKPIIDRIGGDMNLEALTESMFDKAMTDDRIRYFLEKGKAKIRALKQKMYQYLAGAFGGPKHYDPAGIKPAHYNMNITDYHVDAMLDCFSESCREIDVNADTIDDALMVMNSVRSDITTGFALRRELAQKRDKQDGEDQLFSRLGGLEGIDEFVTRLYECVERDRRINPFFTGAKLKAIKQAQTDFIIKTLGGPSEYSGRSLEEIHAVLAITDYHLDCFLQLVARALRDCGQDQETVDEVSSIVVFRFIASIMMVGLGQVVVKLGNLRTNILKGHYAKMGYTIK
;
A
#
# COMPACT_ATOMS: atom_id res chain seq x y z
N MET A 1 25.54 24.18 -0.50
CA MET A 1 26.46 24.09 -1.65
C MET A 1 25.74 23.33 -2.76
N LEU A 2 25.64 23.89 -3.98
CA LEU A 2 25.04 23.17 -5.11
C LEU A 2 25.84 21.89 -5.43
N ARG A 3 25.21 20.85 -5.99
CA ARG A 3 25.92 19.57 -6.30
C ARG A 3 27.11 19.80 -7.25
N ILE A 4 26.97 20.71 -8.21
CA ILE A 4 28.02 21.13 -9.14
C ILE A 4 29.26 21.73 -8.45
N GLU A 5 29.07 22.49 -7.36
CA GLU A 5 30.18 23.09 -6.59
C GLU A 5 31.04 22.02 -5.91
N ARG A 6 30.45 20.89 -5.52
CA ARG A 6 31.18 19.76 -4.90
C ARG A 6 32.01 18.95 -5.89
N LEU A 7 31.75 19.12 -7.19
CA LEU A 7 32.56 18.58 -8.29
C LEU A 7 33.65 19.57 -8.76
N GLY A 8 33.76 20.75 -8.14
CA GLY A 8 34.70 21.80 -8.52
C GLY A 8 34.15 22.81 -9.53
N GLY A 9 32.83 22.83 -9.75
CA GLY A 9 32.16 23.78 -10.66
C GLY A 9 32.19 23.36 -12.14
N ASP A 10 31.65 24.21 -13.00
CA ASP A 10 31.48 23.93 -14.44
C ASP A 10 32.81 23.67 -15.16
N THR A 11 33.85 24.47 -14.85
CA THR A 11 35.20 24.34 -15.42
C THR A 11 35.85 22.99 -15.08
N ALA A 12 35.58 22.46 -13.87
CA ALA A 12 36.09 21.16 -13.47
C ALA A 12 35.41 20.02 -14.25
N ILE A 13 34.09 20.12 -14.49
CA ILE A 13 33.36 19.16 -15.33
C ILE A 13 33.88 19.19 -16.77
N GLU A 14 34.07 20.39 -17.34
CA GLU A 14 34.64 20.52 -18.70
C GLU A 14 36.03 19.87 -18.78
N THR A 15 36.84 20.03 -17.72
CA THR A 15 38.17 19.41 -17.63
C THR A 15 38.09 17.89 -17.52
N CYS A 16 37.19 17.36 -16.69
CA CYS A 16 36.94 15.92 -16.58
C CYS A 16 36.55 15.32 -17.92
N VAL A 17 35.61 15.95 -18.64
CA VAL A 17 35.19 15.50 -19.99
C VAL A 17 36.37 15.50 -20.97
N LYS A 18 37.21 16.54 -20.96
CA LYS A 18 38.40 16.59 -21.83
C LYS A 18 39.37 15.45 -21.54
N LEU A 19 39.63 15.15 -20.27
CA LEU A 19 40.54 14.09 -19.84
C LEU A 19 39.96 12.69 -20.14
N ALA A 20 38.70 12.45 -19.84
CA ALA A 20 38.05 11.15 -20.06
C ALA A 20 38.05 10.79 -21.55
N TYR A 21 37.73 11.76 -22.41
CA TYR A 21 37.80 11.56 -23.87
C TYR A 21 39.24 11.40 -24.38
N ALA A 22 40.23 12.00 -23.73
CA ALA A 22 41.63 11.79 -24.08
C ALA A 22 42.12 10.39 -23.73
N GLN A 23 41.60 9.79 -22.65
CA GLN A 23 41.81 8.39 -22.31
C GLN A 23 41.05 7.46 -23.27
N ALA A 24 39.79 7.76 -23.58
CA ALA A 24 38.94 6.92 -24.45
C ALA A 24 39.47 6.74 -25.88
N VAL A 25 40.22 7.72 -26.40
CA VAL A 25 40.86 7.62 -27.73
C VAL A 25 42.11 6.72 -27.71
N LYS A 26 42.65 6.42 -26.52
CA LYS A 26 43.85 5.58 -26.35
C LYS A 26 43.52 4.16 -25.90
N ASP A 27 42.40 3.97 -25.21
CA ASP A 27 41.97 2.68 -24.69
C ASP A 27 41.41 1.78 -25.80
N SER A 28 41.94 0.56 -25.91
CA SER A 28 41.56 -0.40 -26.95
C SER A 28 40.06 -0.72 -26.94
N ARG A 29 39.40 -0.67 -25.78
CA ARG A 29 37.99 -1.04 -25.59
C ARG A 29 37.03 0.01 -26.12
N THR A 30 37.44 1.28 -26.22
CA THR A 30 36.55 2.39 -26.61
C THR A 30 36.97 3.10 -27.88
N LYS A 31 38.26 3.01 -28.24
CA LYS A 31 38.88 3.80 -29.31
C LYS A 31 38.13 3.73 -30.64
N ALA A 32 37.56 2.58 -31.00
CA ALA A 32 36.81 2.41 -32.25
C ALA A 32 35.64 3.40 -32.40
N TYR A 33 34.99 3.79 -31.29
CA TYR A 33 33.85 4.70 -31.26
C TYR A 33 34.25 6.18 -31.13
N PHE A 34 35.51 6.46 -30.77
CA PHE A 34 36.06 7.80 -30.56
C PHE A 34 37.07 8.23 -31.63
N ASP A 35 37.37 7.36 -32.59
CA ASP A 35 38.19 7.67 -33.76
C ASP A 35 37.41 8.55 -34.77
N LYS A 36 37.25 9.83 -34.42
CA LYS A 36 36.43 10.83 -35.15
C LYS A 36 37.27 12.04 -35.57
N THR A 37 36.81 12.75 -36.60
CA THR A 37 37.42 14.04 -36.98
C THR A 37 37.39 15.03 -35.83
N LYS A 38 38.39 15.91 -35.74
CA LYS A 38 38.51 16.92 -34.66
C LYS A 38 37.21 17.71 -34.44
N ARG A 39 36.56 18.15 -35.52
CA ARG A 39 35.28 18.88 -35.46
C ARG A 39 34.14 18.06 -34.82
N LYS A 40 34.01 16.77 -35.17
CA LYS A 40 33.01 15.87 -34.56
C LYS A 40 33.35 15.58 -33.10
N MET A 41 34.63 15.43 -32.78
CA MET A 41 35.10 15.20 -31.42
C MET A 41 34.80 16.40 -30.50
N ASP A 42 35.11 17.62 -30.93
CA ASP A 42 34.85 18.84 -30.15
C ASP A 42 33.34 19.04 -29.90
N SER A 43 32.50 18.76 -30.91
CA SER A 43 31.04 18.78 -30.75
C SER A 43 30.54 17.72 -29.77
N THR A 44 31.13 16.52 -29.77
CA THR A 44 30.74 15.43 -28.87
C THR A 44 31.12 15.75 -27.42
N LYS A 45 32.31 16.28 -27.18
CA LYS A 45 32.76 16.75 -25.86
C LYS A 45 31.86 17.85 -25.31
N LYS A 46 31.49 18.83 -26.14
CA LYS A 46 30.58 19.92 -25.75
C LYS A 46 29.22 19.37 -25.29
N LYS A 47 28.66 18.42 -26.04
CA LYS A 47 27.39 17.76 -25.69
C LYS A 47 27.48 17.01 -24.36
N MET A 48 28.57 16.26 -24.14
CA MET A 48 28.78 15.54 -22.88
C MET A 48 28.97 16.49 -21.68
N HIS A 49 29.69 17.59 -21.86
CA HIS A 49 29.83 18.62 -20.83
C HIS A 49 28.46 19.23 -20.47
N GLN A 50 27.66 19.61 -21.46
CA GLN A 50 26.31 20.15 -21.23
C GLN A 50 25.40 19.15 -20.51
N TYR A 51 25.49 17.86 -20.86
CA TYR A 51 24.75 16.80 -20.19
C TYR A 51 25.12 16.69 -18.70
N LEU A 52 26.42 16.55 -18.39
CA LEU A 52 26.90 16.43 -17.01
C LEU A 52 26.63 17.70 -16.19
N ALA A 53 26.87 18.89 -16.75
CA ALA A 53 26.61 20.16 -16.08
C ALA A 53 25.13 20.30 -15.68
N GLY A 54 24.20 19.89 -16.56
CA GLY A 54 22.77 19.86 -16.26
C GLY A 54 22.40 18.88 -15.17
N ALA A 55 22.95 17.67 -15.21
CA ALA A 55 22.65 16.62 -14.25
C ALA A 55 23.06 16.97 -12.80
N PHE A 56 24.02 17.87 -12.59
CA PHE A 56 24.43 18.35 -11.25
C PHE A 56 23.87 19.72 -10.86
N GLY A 57 22.86 20.21 -11.56
CA GLY A 57 22.13 21.44 -11.22
C GLY A 57 22.77 22.73 -11.75
N GLY A 58 23.62 22.64 -12.77
CA GLY A 58 24.05 23.79 -13.57
C GLY A 58 23.02 24.17 -14.65
N VAL A 59 23.23 25.31 -15.31
CA VAL A 59 22.40 25.75 -16.45
C VAL A 59 22.74 24.86 -17.66
N SER A 60 21.79 24.03 -18.11
CA SER A 60 21.98 23.14 -19.27
C SER A 60 20.93 23.38 -20.35
N THR A 61 21.36 23.25 -21.60
CA THR A 61 20.54 23.28 -22.81
C THR A 61 20.52 21.92 -23.52
N TYR A 62 20.90 20.84 -22.83
CA TYR A 62 20.93 19.52 -23.43
C TYR A 62 19.54 18.90 -23.38
N ASP A 63 18.98 18.62 -24.56
CA ASP A 63 17.72 17.90 -24.70
C ASP A 63 17.98 16.39 -24.51
N ASN A 64 17.37 15.81 -23.47
CA ASN A 64 17.53 14.40 -23.11
C ASN A 64 16.79 13.46 -24.09
N ASP A 65 15.87 13.97 -24.92
CA ASP A 65 14.99 13.14 -25.75
C ASP A 65 15.73 12.38 -26.88
N GLY A 66 17.01 12.70 -27.12
CA GLY A 66 17.80 12.12 -28.21
C GLY A 66 18.88 11.10 -27.82
N LEU A 67 19.17 10.85 -26.53
CA LEU A 67 20.35 10.06 -26.16
C LEU A 67 20.27 8.62 -26.69
N LYS A 68 19.13 7.96 -26.48
CA LYS A 68 18.89 6.60 -26.95
C LYS A 68 18.86 6.50 -28.48
N ALA A 69 18.18 7.41 -29.16
CA ALA A 69 18.07 7.40 -30.62
C ALA A 69 19.44 7.51 -31.33
N VAL A 70 20.34 8.35 -30.80
CA VAL A 70 21.68 8.55 -31.40
C VAL A 70 22.61 7.36 -31.15
N HIS A 71 22.43 6.62 -30.05
CA HIS A 71 23.26 5.46 -29.71
C HIS A 71 22.64 4.14 -30.14
N TYR A 72 21.34 4.10 -30.50
CA TYR A 72 20.63 2.86 -30.80
C TYR A 72 21.40 2.04 -31.84
N GLN A 73 21.70 2.62 -33.01
CA GLN A 73 22.43 1.94 -34.09
C GLN A 73 23.94 1.80 -33.89
N LEU A 74 24.45 2.12 -32.70
CA LEU A 74 25.84 1.85 -32.37
C LEU A 74 25.93 0.50 -31.66
N ASN A 75 26.92 -0.30 -32.01
CA ASN A 75 27.21 -1.58 -31.34
C ASN A 75 27.97 -1.37 -30.02
N ILE A 76 27.48 -0.45 -29.17
CA ILE A 76 28.05 -0.18 -27.85
C ILE A 76 27.49 -1.21 -26.86
N THR A 77 28.35 -2.11 -26.40
CA THR A 77 28.03 -3.13 -25.40
C THR A 77 28.24 -2.58 -23.99
N ASP A 78 27.79 -3.34 -22.97
CA ASP A 78 28.10 -3.03 -21.57
C ASP A 78 29.61 -2.92 -21.32
N PHE A 79 30.40 -3.77 -21.98
CA PHE A 79 31.85 -3.77 -21.91
C PHE A 79 32.45 -2.42 -22.36
N HIS A 80 31.95 -1.87 -23.46
CA HIS A 80 32.37 -0.55 -23.96
C HIS A 80 31.94 0.58 -23.03
N PHE A 81 30.71 0.51 -22.50
CA PHE A 81 30.20 1.51 -21.56
C PHE A 81 31.00 1.53 -20.25
N ASP A 82 31.30 0.36 -19.68
CA ASP A 82 32.05 0.21 -18.42
C ASP A 82 33.44 0.81 -18.52
N ALA A 83 34.16 0.49 -19.61
CA ALA A 83 35.47 1.07 -19.88
C ALA A 83 35.43 2.61 -19.89
N PHE A 84 34.39 3.19 -20.49
CA PHE A 84 34.24 4.64 -20.56
C PHE A 84 33.83 5.27 -19.22
N ALA A 85 32.96 4.60 -18.46
CA ALA A 85 32.57 5.03 -17.12
C ALA A 85 33.75 5.00 -16.14
N GLU A 86 34.62 3.99 -16.24
CA GLU A 86 35.85 3.87 -15.47
C GLU A 86 36.77 5.09 -15.69
N MET A 87 36.94 5.52 -16.93
CA MET A 87 37.72 6.73 -17.26
C MET A 87 37.13 7.97 -16.60
N PHE A 88 35.81 8.14 -16.63
CA PHE A 88 35.15 9.23 -15.93
C PHE A 88 35.41 9.17 -14.42
N HIS A 89 35.27 8.00 -13.80
CA HIS A 89 35.57 7.81 -12.38
C HIS A 89 37.00 8.24 -12.02
N GLN A 90 37.99 7.76 -12.78
CA GLN A 90 39.40 8.12 -12.60
C GLN A 90 39.63 9.63 -12.77
N THR A 91 39.00 10.25 -13.78
CA THR A 91 39.17 11.69 -14.01
C THR A 91 38.61 12.53 -12.87
N PHE A 92 37.41 12.21 -12.36
CA PHE A 92 36.83 12.91 -11.22
C PHE A 92 37.70 12.82 -9.97
N ILE A 93 38.29 11.65 -9.70
CA ILE A 93 39.24 11.48 -8.60
C ILE A 93 40.49 12.35 -8.82
N SER A 94 41.06 12.30 -10.02
CA SER A 94 42.30 13.03 -10.36
C SER A 94 42.15 14.55 -10.33
N THR A 95 40.93 15.07 -10.56
CA THR A 95 40.62 16.51 -10.47
C THR A 95 40.26 16.96 -9.05
N GLY A 96 40.35 16.08 -8.05
CA GLY A 96 40.10 16.41 -6.65
C GLY A 96 38.63 16.54 -6.27
N ALA A 97 37.71 15.91 -7.02
CA ALA A 97 36.29 15.95 -6.70
C ALA A 97 36.00 15.22 -5.38
N HIS A 98 35.05 15.74 -4.59
CA HIS A 98 34.69 15.15 -3.31
C HIS A 98 34.07 13.75 -3.49
N ALA A 99 34.46 12.75 -2.67
CA ALA A 99 34.05 11.35 -2.82
C ALA A 99 32.52 11.13 -2.97
N ASN A 100 31.70 11.83 -2.18
CA ASN A 100 30.24 11.77 -2.33
C ASN A 100 29.73 12.35 -3.66
N ALA A 101 30.40 13.38 -4.19
CA ALA A 101 30.04 13.96 -5.49
C ALA A 101 30.47 13.05 -6.65
N VAL A 102 31.63 12.38 -6.55
CA VAL A 102 32.03 11.31 -7.48
C VAL A 102 31.00 10.20 -7.49
N ARG A 103 30.54 9.75 -6.32
CA ARG A 103 29.50 8.73 -6.19
C ARG A 103 28.19 9.16 -6.87
N ASP A 104 27.73 10.38 -6.62
CA ASP A 104 26.53 10.93 -7.26
C ASP A 104 26.73 11.04 -8.78
N ALA A 105 27.93 11.38 -9.24
CA ALA A 105 28.23 11.48 -10.66
C ALA A 105 28.26 10.15 -11.40
N MET A 106 28.82 9.13 -10.76
CA MET A 106 28.79 7.78 -11.29
C MET A 106 27.37 7.21 -11.32
N LYS A 107 26.49 7.58 -10.39
CA LYS A 107 25.06 7.21 -10.44
C LYS A 107 24.35 7.81 -11.65
N VAL A 108 24.62 9.09 -11.96
CA VAL A 108 24.07 9.76 -13.14
C VAL A 108 24.54 9.07 -14.42
N LEU A 109 25.86 8.81 -14.54
CA LEU A 109 26.39 8.08 -15.69
C LEU A 109 25.76 6.69 -15.79
N ALA A 110 25.72 5.92 -14.71
CA ALA A 110 25.14 4.58 -14.68
C ALA A 110 23.66 4.57 -15.14
N ALA A 111 22.89 5.61 -14.82
CA ALA A 111 21.51 5.75 -15.27
C ALA A 111 21.37 5.84 -16.81
N THR A 112 22.38 6.35 -17.52
CA THR A 112 22.39 6.42 -19.00
C THR A 112 22.76 5.12 -19.70
N ARG A 113 23.26 4.12 -18.96
CA ARG A 113 23.73 2.86 -19.54
C ARG A 113 22.68 2.24 -20.45
N LYS A 114 21.44 2.20 -19.99
CA LYS A 114 20.32 1.60 -20.73
C LYS A 114 20.12 2.34 -22.05
N ASP A 115 20.05 3.67 -22.03
CA ASP A 115 19.84 4.45 -23.26
C ASP A 115 20.95 4.24 -24.29
N ILE A 116 22.20 4.00 -23.85
CA ILE A 116 23.34 3.81 -24.74
C ILE A 116 23.45 2.36 -25.26
N THR A 117 23.21 1.36 -24.42
CA THR A 117 23.47 -0.06 -24.73
C THR A 117 22.23 -0.81 -25.26
N THR A 118 21.03 -0.25 -25.09
CA THR A 118 19.77 -0.94 -25.42
C THR A 118 19.69 -1.37 -26.88
N GLY A 119 20.08 -0.51 -27.83
CA GLY A 119 20.00 -0.87 -29.26
C GLY A 119 20.84 -2.10 -29.59
N CYS A 120 22.11 -2.10 -29.17
CA CYS A 120 22.99 -3.26 -29.29
C CYS A 120 22.40 -4.51 -28.61
N THR A 121 21.87 -4.37 -27.39
CA THR A 121 21.34 -5.50 -26.61
C THR A 121 20.10 -6.13 -27.27
N VAL A 122 19.21 -5.32 -27.81
CA VAL A 122 17.99 -5.75 -28.50
C VAL A 122 18.32 -6.45 -29.81
N ARG A 123 19.13 -5.80 -30.66
CA ARG A 123 19.58 -6.38 -31.94
C ARG A 123 20.31 -7.69 -31.72
N MET A 124 21.17 -7.76 -30.70
CA MET A 124 21.90 -8.97 -30.38
C MET A 124 21.00 -10.15 -29.97
N GLU A 125 19.94 -9.88 -29.20
CA GLU A 125 19.03 -10.93 -28.75
C GLU A 125 18.05 -11.38 -29.85
N LEU A 126 17.57 -10.46 -30.68
CA LEU A 126 16.75 -10.78 -31.86
C LEU A 126 17.51 -11.71 -32.81
N ALA A 127 18.75 -11.34 -33.10
CA ALA A 127 19.68 -12.14 -33.86
C ALA A 127 19.90 -13.54 -33.27
N ARG A 128 20.16 -13.61 -31.95
CA ARG A 128 20.33 -14.88 -31.23
C ARG A 128 19.12 -15.80 -31.37
N ARG A 129 17.89 -15.27 -31.19
CA ARG A 129 16.64 -16.02 -31.34
C ARG A 129 16.41 -16.51 -32.77
N SER A 130 16.75 -15.68 -33.75
CA SER A 130 16.69 -16.07 -35.16
C SER A 130 17.64 -17.23 -35.44
N ASN A 131 18.86 -17.19 -34.90
CA ASN A 131 19.84 -18.27 -35.02
C ASN A 131 19.39 -19.57 -34.32
N GLU A 132 18.64 -19.50 -33.22
CA GLU A 132 18.04 -20.67 -32.56
C GLU A 132 17.02 -21.41 -33.45
N LYS A 133 16.41 -20.71 -34.42
CA LYS A 133 15.49 -21.31 -35.41
C LYS A 133 16.22 -22.06 -36.53
N GLY A 134 17.55 -21.98 -36.60
CA GLY A 134 18.41 -22.70 -37.53
C GLY A 134 19.31 -21.78 -38.34
N LEU A 135 20.64 -21.95 -38.20
CA LEU A 135 21.63 -21.19 -38.98
C LEU A 135 21.56 -21.50 -40.49
N ASP A 136 21.07 -22.68 -40.89
CA ASP A 136 20.91 -23.04 -42.32
C ASP A 136 19.94 -22.09 -43.06
N ALA A 137 18.98 -21.49 -42.35
CA ALA A 137 18.09 -20.49 -42.89
C ALA A 137 18.81 -19.15 -43.13
N LEU A 138 19.75 -18.77 -42.25
CA LEU A 138 20.58 -17.57 -42.41
C LEU A 138 21.51 -17.73 -43.62
N PHE A 139 22.15 -18.89 -43.77
CA PHE A 139 22.95 -19.25 -44.96
C PHE A 139 22.15 -19.05 -46.26
N LYS A 140 20.93 -19.59 -46.34
CA LYS A 140 20.07 -19.45 -47.53
C LYS A 140 19.67 -18.01 -47.79
N ARG A 141 19.27 -17.26 -46.76
CA ARG A 141 18.86 -15.86 -46.87
C ARG A 141 19.98 -14.94 -47.34
N LEU A 142 21.24 -15.27 -47.05
CA LEU A 142 22.39 -14.47 -47.47
C LEU A 142 22.75 -14.68 -48.94
N GLY A 143 22.15 -15.67 -49.61
CA GLY A 143 22.50 -16.06 -50.98
C GLY A 143 23.40 -17.30 -51.05
N GLU A 144 23.35 -18.16 -50.02
CA GLU A 144 24.11 -19.41 -49.96
C GLU A 144 25.62 -19.18 -50.17
N ALA A 145 26.29 -20.03 -50.96
CA ALA A 145 27.74 -19.94 -51.17
C ALA A 145 28.17 -18.67 -51.91
N GLU A 146 27.39 -18.21 -52.89
CA GLU A 146 27.68 -16.98 -53.66
C GLU A 146 27.56 -15.74 -52.76
N GLY A 147 26.51 -15.68 -51.94
CA GLY A 147 26.32 -14.58 -51.00
C GLY A 147 27.42 -14.45 -49.94
N ILE A 148 27.92 -15.57 -49.43
CA ILE A 148 29.06 -15.55 -48.48
C ILE A 148 30.36 -15.17 -49.21
N GLN A 149 30.56 -15.63 -50.44
CA GLN A 149 31.71 -15.22 -51.27
C GLN A 149 31.71 -13.70 -51.47
N ASP A 150 30.59 -13.12 -51.89
CA ASP A 150 30.44 -11.68 -52.07
C ASP A 150 30.68 -10.90 -50.77
N PHE A 151 30.17 -11.41 -49.65
CA PHE A 151 30.39 -10.84 -48.33
C PHE A 151 31.87 -10.85 -47.95
N VAL A 152 32.55 -12.00 -48.09
CA VAL A 152 33.98 -12.14 -47.77
C VAL A 152 34.80 -11.22 -48.67
N ASP A 153 34.56 -11.22 -49.98
CA ASP A 153 35.26 -10.34 -50.91
C ASP A 153 35.13 -8.88 -50.50
N ARG A 154 33.91 -8.45 -50.19
CA ARG A 154 33.63 -7.08 -49.78
C ARG A 154 34.26 -6.71 -48.44
N VAL A 155 34.31 -7.63 -47.48
CA VAL A 155 34.99 -7.41 -46.20
C VAL A 155 36.48 -7.18 -46.42
N TYR A 156 37.14 -7.99 -47.25
CA TYR A 156 38.57 -7.83 -47.50
C TYR A 156 38.91 -6.56 -48.29
N ASP A 157 38.06 -6.15 -49.23
CA ASP A 157 38.18 -4.83 -49.88
C ASP A 157 38.23 -3.69 -48.85
N LEU A 158 37.35 -3.76 -47.84
CA LEU A 158 37.30 -2.77 -46.77
C LEU A 158 38.47 -2.90 -45.79
N LEU A 159 38.88 -4.11 -45.40
CA LEU A 159 39.97 -4.33 -44.45
C LEU A 159 41.32 -3.87 -44.99
N ILE A 160 41.59 -4.10 -46.28
CA ILE A 160 42.86 -3.69 -46.93
C ILE A 160 42.90 -2.16 -47.10
N GLY A 161 41.75 -1.53 -47.37
CA GLY A 161 41.62 -0.07 -47.45
C GLY A 161 41.59 0.64 -46.09
N ASP A 162 41.23 -0.06 -45.02
CA ASP A 162 41.14 0.49 -43.68
C ASP A 162 42.53 0.57 -43.04
N LYS A 163 43.05 1.79 -42.88
CA LYS A 163 44.35 2.07 -42.24
C LYS A 163 44.50 1.47 -40.84
N ARG A 164 43.38 1.19 -40.16
CA ARG A 164 43.35 0.59 -38.83
C ARG A 164 43.59 -0.93 -38.88
N MET A 165 43.26 -1.57 -40.00
CA MET A 165 43.29 -3.03 -40.19
C MET A 165 44.40 -3.49 -41.14
N ALA A 166 44.75 -2.69 -42.15
CA ALA A 166 45.75 -3.00 -43.17
C ALA A 166 47.09 -3.54 -42.61
N PRO A 167 47.65 -3.05 -41.48
CA PRO A 167 48.90 -3.57 -40.93
C PRO A 167 48.88 -5.07 -40.57
N TYR A 168 47.71 -5.64 -40.23
CA TYR A 168 47.60 -7.06 -39.91
C TYR A 168 47.73 -7.99 -41.14
N PHE A 169 47.59 -7.41 -42.33
CA PHE A 169 47.56 -8.13 -43.61
C PHE A 169 48.80 -7.89 -44.47
N GLU A 170 49.75 -7.05 -44.00
CA GLU A 170 50.97 -6.74 -44.74
C GLU A 170 51.86 -7.97 -44.93
N GLY A 171 52.25 -8.25 -46.17
CA GLY A 171 53.07 -9.41 -46.53
C GLY A 171 52.38 -10.77 -46.37
N LYS A 172 51.05 -10.80 -46.18
CA LYS A 172 50.25 -12.03 -46.12
C LYS A 172 49.64 -12.37 -47.48
N ASP A 173 49.44 -13.66 -47.72
CA ASP A 173 48.67 -14.14 -48.87
C ASP A 173 47.18 -13.95 -48.61
N ILE A 174 46.64 -12.83 -49.09
CA ILE A 174 45.24 -12.44 -48.89
C ILE A 174 44.29 -13.44 -49.53
N GLU A 175 44.62 -13.97 -50.71
CA GLU A 175 43.75 -14.92 -51.42
C GLU A 175 43.64 -16.25 -50.66
N SER A 176 44.75 -16.72 -50.08
CA SER A 176 44.72 -17.89 -49.20
C SER A 176 43.88 -17.65 -47.94
N ILE A 177 44.01 -16.47 -47.32
CA ILE A 177 43.21 -16.11 -46.13
C ILE A 177 41.73 -16.00 -46.49
N LYS A 178 41.37 -15.30 -47.58
CA LYS A 178 39.98 -15.18 -48.06
C LYS A 178 39.33 -16.54 -48.28
N LYS A 179 40.05 -17.47 -48.94
CA LYS A 179 39.56 -18.83 -49.16
C LYS A 179 39.33 -19.60 -47.86
N ALA A 180 40.22 -19.46 -46.87
CA ALA A 180 40.04 -20.08 -45.57
C ALA A 180 38.87 -19.45 -44.79
N GLN A 181 38.78 -18.11 -44.78
CA GLN A 181 37.74 -17.35 -44.11
C GLN A 181 36.35 -17.66 -44.70
N LEU A 182 36.25 -17.82 -46.02
CA LEU A 182 35.03 -18.25 -46.70
C LEU A 182 34.52 -19.58 -46.17
N VAL A 183 35.39 -20.59 -46.05
CA VAL A 183 35.00 -21.90 -45.53
C VAL A 183 34.59 -21.79 -44.07
N TYR A 184 35.32 -21.01 -43.27
CA TYR A 184 34.99 -20.79 -41.86
C TYR A 184 33.64 -20.10 -41.68
N ILE A 185 33.39 -18.98 -42.39
CA ILE A 185 32.13 -18.22 -42.30
C ILE A 185 30.97 -19.04 -42.87
N THR A 186 31.20 -19.83 -43.93
CA THR A 186 30.18 -20.77 -44.43
C THR A 186 29.78 -21.78 -43.34
N ALA A 187 30.74 -22.36 -42.63
CA ALA A 187 30.46 -23.26 -41.51
C ALA A 187 29.77 -22.53 -40.33
N LEU A 188 30.25 -21.33 -40.00
CA LEU A 188 29.75 -20.50 -38.90
C LEU A 188 28.28 -20.09 -39.12
N LEU A 189 27.91 -19.76 -40.35
CA LEU A 189 26.57 -19.31 -40.70
C LEU A 189 25.65 -20.45 -41.14
N GLY A 190 26.02 -21.73 -40.91
CA GLY A 190 25.13 -22.88 -41.09
C GLY A 190 25.11 -23.50 -42.50
N GLY A 191 26.10 -23.21 -43.34
CA GLY A 191 26.28 -23.87 -44.63
C GLY A 191 26.70 -25.34 -44.51
N PRO A 192 26.66 -26.10 -45.62
CA PRO A 192 26.86 -27.56 -45.61
C PRO A 192 28.30 -27.99 -45.31
N THR A 193 29.25 -27.05 -45.28
CA THR A 193 30.68 -27.31 -45.07
C THR A 193 31.03 -27.23 -43.59
N ALA A 194 31.77 -28.23 -43.08
CA ALA A 194 32.35 -28.18 -41.74
C ALA A 194 33.75 -27.55 -41.78
N TRP A 195 34.08 -26.71 -40.79
CA TRP A 195 35.44 -26.23 -40.59
C TRP A 195 36.34 -27.36 -40.08
N GLN A 196 37.42 -27.64 -40.80
CA GLN A 196 38.43 -28.65 -40.44
C GLN A 196 39.83 -28.04 -40.24
N GLY A 197 39.90 -26.71 -40.15
CA GLY A 197 41.15 -25.98 -39.95
C GLY A 197 41.56 -25.88 -38.48
N ARG A 198 42.63 -25.14 -38.23
CA ARG A 198 43.09 -24.82 -36.85
C ARG A 198 42.04 -24.02 -36.09
N GLU A 199 42.11 -24.07 -34.76
CA GLU A 199 41.27 -23.23 -33.89
C GLU A 199 41.61 -21.74 -34.10
N LEU A 200 40.61 -20.86 -33.93
CA LEU A 200 40.80 -19.42 -34.09
C LEU A 200 41.86 -18.87 -33.13
N SER A 201 41.92 -19.40 -31.92
CA SER A 201 42.93 -19.06 -30.91
C SER A 201 44.34 -19.28 -31.43
N GLU A 202 44.61 -20.46 -31.99
CA GLU A 202 45.91 -20.81 -32.58
C GLU A 202 46.26 -19.97 -33.79
N ILE A 203 45.27 -19.65 -34.64
CA ILE A 203 45.48 -18.84 -35.85
C ILE A 203 45.88 -17.40 -35.49
N HIS A 204 45.21 -16.81 -34.50
CA HIS A 204 45.41 -15.42 -34.11
C HIS A 204 46.48 -15.23 -33.02
N LYS A 205 47.04 -16.33 -32.52
CA LYS A 205 48.08 -16.32 -31.50
C LYS A 205 49.29 -15.52 -31.96
N GLY A 206 49.68 -14.53 -31.16
CA GLY A 206 50.86 -13.70 -31.42
C GLY A 206 50.65 -12.59 -32.46
N LEU A 207 49.44 -12.41 -32.99
CA LEU A 207 49.12 -11.29 -33.90
C LEU A 207 48.89 -9.95 -33.17
N GLY A 208 48.78 -9.97 -31.84
CA GLY A 208 48.61 -8.75 -31.03
C GLY A 208 47.26 -8.04 -31.24
N ILE A 209 46.24 -8.77 -31.72
CA ILE A 209 44.89 -8.23 -31.91
C ILE A 209 44.27 -7.97 -30.53
N ASP A 210 43.82 -6.74 -30.33
CA ASP A 210 43.11 -6.27 -29.13
C ASP A 210 41.62 -5.98 -29.44
N ASP A 211 40.88 -5.46 -28.46
CA ASP A 211 39.46 -5.12 -28.65
C ASP A 211 39.25 -4.12 -29.79
N TYR A 212 40.19 -3.17 -29.97
CA TYR A 212 40.12 -2.18 -31.03
C TYR A 212 40.20 -2.82 -32.41
N GLY A 213 41.12 -3.78 -32.58
CA GLY A 213 41.25 -4.54 -33.83
C GLY A 213 39.98 -5.34 -34.16
N PHE A 214 39.39 -5.99 -33.16
CA PHE A 214 38.17 -6.78 -33.36
C PHE A 214 36.94 -5.91 -33.66
N ASP A 215 36.76 -4.78 -32.95
CA ASP A 215 35.67 -3.84 -33.23
C ASP A 215 35.80 -3.20 -34.61
N CYS A 216 37.04 -2.87 -35.03
CA CYS A 216 37.27 -2.38 -36.39
C CYS A 216 36.90 -3.42 -37.44
N PHE A 217 37.17 -4.70 -37.18
CA PHE A 217 36.76 -5.79 -38.07
C PHE A 217 35.23 -5.92 -38.16
N THR A 218 34.51 -6.00 -37.04
CA THR A 218 33.04 -6.13 -37.03
C THR A 218 32.36 -4.91 -37.67
N MET A 219 32.87 -3.70 -37.46
CA MET A 219 32.40 -2.49 -38.15
C MET A 219 32.61 -2.54 -39.67
N ASN A 220 33.67 -3.20 -40.16
CA ASN A 220 33.86 -3.38 -41.60
C ASN A 220 32.95 -4.48 -42.17
N CYS A 221 32.66 -5.54 -41.39
CA CYS A 221 31.63 -6.52 -41.74
C CYS A 221 30.25 -5.87 -41.88
N GLU A 222 29.87 -5.03 -40.93
CA GLU A 222 28.60 -4.29 -40.96
C GLU A 222 28.51 -3.37 -42.19
N LYS A 223 29.59 -2.66 -42.52
CA LYS A 223 29.67 -1.84 -43.74
C LYS A 223 29.59 -2.67 -45.02
N ALA A 224 30.22 -3.84 -45.05
CA ALA A 224 30.18 -4.73 -46.21
C ALA A 224 28.74 -5.18 -46.48
N LEU A 225 28.05 -5.68 -45.46
CA LEU A 225 26.67 -6.16 -45.56
C LEU A 225 25.69 -5.03 -45.93
N ASN A 226 25.84 -3.85 -45.33
CA ASN A 226 25.06 -2.66 -45.71
C ASN A 226 25.26 -2.30 -47.18
N ALA A 227 26.50 -2.35 -47.68
CA ALA A 227 26.80 -2.05 -49.08
C ALA A 227 26.22 -3.10 -50.05
N MET A 228 26.00 -4.33 -49.59
CA MET A 228 25.34 -5.40 -50.33
C MET A 228 23.80 -5.29 -50.31
N GLY A 229 23.24 -4.33 -49.57
CA GLY A 229 21.79 -4.16 -49.43
C GLY A 229 21.13 -5.22 -48.53
N VAL A 230 21.91 -5.85 -47.65
CA VAL A 230 21.38 -6.80 -46.65
C VAL A 230 20.52 -6.03 -45.64
N GLU A 231 19.35 -6.58 -45.33
CA GLU A 231 18.42 -6.05 -44.32
C GLU A 231 19.08 -5.94 -42.94
N GLU A 232 18.83 -4.85 -42.21
CA GLU A 232 19.50 -4.52 -40.93
C GLU A 232 19.43 -5.67 -39.90
N ASN A 233 18.24 -6.28 -39.74
CA ASN A 233 18.05 -7.44 -38.85
C ASN A 233 18.97 -8.63 -39.19
N MET A 234 19.24 -8.83 -40.48
CA MET A 234 20.11 -9.89 -40.96
C MET A 234 21.59 -9.55 -40.76
N ILE A 235 21.95 -8.26 -40.82
CA ILE A 235 23.29 -7.79 -40.45
C ILE A 235 23.55 -8.12 -38.98
N ASP A 236 22.60 -7.84 -38.08
CA ASP A 236 22.73 -8.16 -36.66
C ASP A 236 22.87 -9.67 -36.39
N GLU A 237 22.09 -10.50 -37.08
CA GLU A 237 22.20 -11.97 -37.03
C GLU A 237 23.62 -12.44 -37.29
N ILE A 238 24.28 -11.87 -38.30
CA ILE A 238 25.65 -12.20 -38.66
C ILE A 238 26.63 -11.67 -37.59
N ILE A 239 26.54 -10.41 -37.19
CA ILE A 239 27.44 -9.80 -36.19
C ILE A 239 27.39 -10.56 -34.85
N VAL A 240 26.20 -10.98 -34.42
CA VAL A 240 26.00 -11.75 -33.18
C VAL A 240 26.59 -13.14 -33.23
N THR A 241 26.56 -13.76 -34.40
CA THR A 241 27.23 -15.06 -34.60
C THR A 241 28.75 -14.91 -34.49
N MET A 242 29.28 -13.74 -34.82
CA MET A 242 30.72 -13.45 -34.78
C MET A 242 31.22 -12.99 -33.40
N GLU A 243 30.39 -12.32 -32.59
CA GLU A 243 30.82 -11.74 -31.30
C GLU A 243 31.44 -12.76 -30.31
N PRO A 244 30.91 -13.99 -30.14
CA PRO A 244 31.54 -15.00 -29.27
C PRO A 244 32.97 -15.39 -29.69
N LEU A 245 33.33 -15.15 -30.95
CA LEU A 245 34.66 -15.44 -31.47
C LEU A 245 35.72 -14.46 -30.94
N ARG A 246 35.31 -13.34 -30.32
CA ARG A 246 36.22 -12.34 -29.75
C ARG A 246 37.23 -12.97 -28.80
N ASP A 247 36.77 -13.75 -27.83
CA ASP A 247 37.68 -14.36 -26.86
C ASP A 247 38.68 -15.32 -27.50
N GLU A 248 38.26 -16.05 -28.54
CA GLU A 248 39.15 -16.94 -29.29
C GLU A 248 40.18 -16.14 -30.09
N VAL A 249 39.76 -15.11 -30.83
CA VAL A 249 40.67 -14.24 -31.61
C VAL A 249 41.66 -13.50 -30.70
N LEU A 250 41.20 -13.00 -29.56
CA LEU A 250 42.01 -12.25 -28.60
C LEU A 250 42.81 -13.17 -27.67
N ASN A 251 42.71 -14.50 -27.82
CA ASN A 251 43.39 -15.49 -26.99
C ASN A 251 43.11 -15.31 -25.47
N ARG A 252 41.87 -14.96 -25.11
CA ARG A 252 41.40 -14.83 -23.73
C ARG A 252 40.90 -16.18 -23.20
N LYS A 253 41.16 -16.49 -21.92
CA LYS A 253 40.59 -17.71 -21.29
C LYS A 253 39.07 -17.56 -21.18
N ARG A 254 38.32 -18.51 -21.74
CA ARG A 254 36.85 -18.58 -21.67
C ARG A 254 36.40 -18.52 -20.21
N GLY A 255 35.61 -17.51 -19.88
CA GLY A 255 35.23 -17.17 -18.51
C GLY A 255 36.18 -16.11 -17.93
N MET A 256 35.88 -14.84 -18.19
CA MET A 256 36.44 -13.76 -17.38
C MET A 256 36.18 -14.10 -15.90
N ARG A 257 37.26 -14.36 -15.15
CA ARG A 257 37.25 -14.01 -13.74
C ARG A 257 36.90 -12.52 -13.75
N ALA A 258 35.74 -12.15 -13.22
CA ALA A 258 35.56 -10.78 -12.74
C ALA A 258 36.82 -10.51 -11.91
N GLU A 259 37.59 -9.47 -12.25
CA GLU A 259 38.78 -9.12 -11.48
C GLU A 259 38.37 -9.13 -10.02
N THR A 260 38.87 -10.12 -9.28
CA THR A 260 38.39 -10.36 -7.92
C THR A 260 38.74 -9.11 -7.15
N LYS A 261 37.74 -8.43 -6.59
CA LYS A 261 37.97 -7.22 -5.82
C LYS A 261 38.80 -7.60 -4.60
N MET A 262 40.09 -7.24 -4.64
CA MET A 262 41.03 -7.45 -3.55
C MET A 262 41.15 -6.16 -2.76
N VAL A 263 40.98 -6.25 -1.43
CA VAL A 263 41.22 -5.14 -0.50
C VAL A 263 42.22 -5.67 0.53
N ASP A 264 43.36 -4.99 0.65
CA ASP A 264 44.46 -5.39 1.54
C ASP A 264 44.96 -6.83 1.33
N GLY A 265 44.90 -7.32 0.08
CA GLY A 265 45.32 -8.68 -0.28
C GLY A 265 44.31 -9.77 0.09
N GLN A 266 43.12 -9.41 0.57
CA GLN A 266 42.02 -10.33 0.85
C GLN A 266 40.86 -10.12 -0.13
N SER A 267 40.25 -11.23 -0.51
CA SER A 267 39.00 -11.28 -1.28
C SER A 267 37.78 -10.96 -0.40
N ILE A 268 36.64 -10.68 -1.03
CA ILE A 268 35.37 -10.47 -0.33
C ILE A 268 34.98 -11.74 0.47
N LEU A 269 35.18 -12.93 -0.11
CA LEU A 269 34.84 -14.20 0.53
C LEU A 269 35.63 -14.43 1.82
N GLU A 270 36.93 -14.12 1.82
CA GLU A 270 37.77 -14.20 3.01
C GLU A 270 37.34 -13.20 4.09
N ARG A 271 36.98 -11.97 3.69
CA ARG A 271 36.52 -10.91 4.60
C ARG A 271 35.13 -11.17 5.20
N ILE A 272 34.28 -11.96 4.54
CA ILE A 272 32.99 -12.41 5.09
C ILE A 272 33.16 -13.62 6.02
N GLY A 273 34.33 -14.28 6.00
CA GLY A 273 34.62 -15.47 6.83
C GLY A 273 34.38 -16.81 6.13
N GLY A 274 34.37 -16.83 4.80
CA GLY A 274 34.30 -18.05 3.98
C GLY A 274 32.89 -18.46 3.53
N GLU A 275 32.78 -19.63 2.89
CA GLU A 275 31.55 -20.11 2.24
C GLU A 275 30.37 -20.26 3.22
N MET A 276 30.61 -20.64 4.48
CA MET A 276 29.55 -20.84 5.48
C MET A 276 28.79 -19.55 5.82
N ASN A 277 29.51 -18.44 5.99
CA ASN A 277 28.89 -17.14 6.25
C ASN A 277 28.21 -16.60 4.99
N LEU A 278 28.75 -16.89 3.80
CA LEU A 278 28.08 -16.57 2.54
C LEU A 278 26.77 -17.34 2.38
N GLU A 279 26.73 -18.63 2.73
CA GLU A 279 25.50 -19.43 2.76
C GLU A 279 24.45 -18.81 3.68
N ALA A 280 24.83 -18.42 4.90
CA ALA A 280 23.94 -17.75 5.85
C ALA A 280 23.40 -16.40 5.33
N VAL A 281 24.27 -15.60 4.69
CA VAL A 281 23.88 -14.34 4.04
C VAL A 281 22.84 -14.61 2.94
N VAL A 282 23.10 -15.60 2.07
CA VAL A 282 22.19 -15.95 0.97
C VAL A 282 20.86 -16.48 1.51
N GLU A 283 20.87 -17.46 2.41
CA GLU A 283 19.63 -18.03 2.98
C GLU A 283 18.76 -16.97 3.66
N THR A 284 19.35 -16.08 4.44
CA THR A 284 18.62 -15.02 5.14
C THR A 284 18.06 -13.98 4.17
N MET A 285 18.82 -13.64 3.12
CA MET A 285 18.35 -12.73 2.06
C MET A 285 17.13 -13.30 1.35
N PHE A 286 17.16 -14.59 1.00
CA PHE A 286 16.03 -15.27 0.37
C PHE A 286 14.79 -15.30 1.28
N SER A 287 14.97 -15.54 2.58
CA SER A 287 13.87 -15.44 3.55
C SER A 287 13.24 -14.04 3.57
N GLY A 288 14.05 -12.99 3.47
CA GLY A 288 13.57 -11.62 3.32
C GLY A 288 12.80 -11.41 2.00
N CYS A 289 13.33 -11.91 0.89
CA CYS A 289 12.67 -11.80 -0.40
C CYS A 289 11.30 -12.51 -0.46
N VAL A 290 11.08 -13.58 0.33
CA VAL A 290 9.78 -14.28 0.41
C VAL A 290 8.69 -13.45 1.10
N VAL A 291 9.06 -12.42 1.85
CA VAL A 291 8.10 -11.52 2.52
C VAL A 291 8.08 -10.11 1.97
N ASP A 292 9.11 -9.72 1.20
CA ASP A 292 9.18 -8.42 0.53
C ASP A 292 8.18 -8.39 -0.64
N PRO A 293 7.09 -7.60 -0.57
CA PRO A 293 6.04 -7.60 -1.60
C PRO A 293 6.54 -7.16 -2.98
N ARG A 294 7.72 -6.52 -3.09
CA ARG A 294 8.34 -6.13 -4.36
C ARG A 294 8.86 -7.30 -5.18
N VAL A 295 9.31 -8.35 -4.49
CA VAL A 295 10.03 -9.47 -5.12
C VAL A 295 9.45 -10.83 -4.75
N LYS A 296 8.62 -10.91 -3.70
CA LYS A 296 7.97 -12.12 -3.19
C LYS A 296 7.34 -12.98 -4.27
N TYR A 297 6.75 -12.37 -5.30
CA TYR A 297 6.18 -13.10 -6.43
C TYR A 297 7.17 -14.06 -7.10
N PHE A 298 8.43 -13.66 -7.28
CA PHE A 298 9.47 -14.51 -7.88
C PHE A 298 9.93 -15.66 -6.98
N PHE A 299 9.65 -15.58 -5.68
CA PHE A 299 10.07 -16.58 -4.69
C PHE A 299 8.92 -17.45 -4.15
N THR A 300 7.66 -17.09 -4.45
CA THR A 300 6.46 -17.82 -3.98
C THR A 300 5.73 -18.58 -5.08
N LYS A 301 6.04 -18.35 -6.36
CA LYS A 301 5.40 -19.06 -7.45
C LYS A 301 6.06 -20.42 -7.75
N ASP A 302 5.18 -21.43 -7.81
CA ASP A 302 5.29 -22.71 -8.51
C ASP A 302 5.85 -23.94 -7.76
N PRO A 303 5.00 -24.63 -6.97
CA PRO A 303 5.28 -25.97 -6.45
C PRO A 303 5.51 -27.04 -7.54
N THR A 304 4.98 -26.85 -8.75
CA THR A 304 5.08 -27.83 -9.84
C THR A 304 6.42 -27.76 -10.59
N LYS A 305 7.03 -26.57 -10.73
CA LYS A 305 8.44 -26.43 -11.13
C LYS A 305 9.42 -26.94 -10.08
N LEU A 306 9.09 -26.81 -8.79
CA LEU A 306 9.86 -27.43 -7.71
C LEU A 306 9.82 -28.96 -7.80
N SER A 307 8.71 -29.57 -8.21
CA SER A 307 8.58 -31.04 -8.31
C SER A 307 9.49 -31.68 -9.37
N GLY A 308 9.70 -31.03 -10.52
CA GLY A 308 10.62 -31.49 -11.57
C GLY A 308 12.10 -31.41 -11.16
N ILE A 309 12.43 -30.54 -10.22
CA ILE A 309 13.78 -30.38 -9.65
C ILE A 309 13.95 -31.29 -8.42
N GLN A 310 12.89 -31.50 -7.63
CA GLN A 310 12.86 -32.42 -6.47
C GLN A 310 13.04 -33.89 -6.86
N ALA A 311 12.56 -34.30 -8.03
CA ALA A 311 12.63 -35.71 -8.48
C ALA A 311 14.07 -36.25 -8.69
N LYS A 312 15.11 -35.41 -8.67
CA LYS A 312 16.50 -35.84 -8.88
C LYS A 312 17.40 -35.86 -7.63
N PHE A 313 16.92 -35.45 -6.45
CA PHE A 313 17.83 -35.24 -5.29
C PHE A 313 17.32 -35.71 -3.92
N VAL A 314 16.29 -36.55 -3.84
CA VAL A 314 15.87 -37.17 -2.57
C VAL A 314 16.80 -38.35 -2.22
N ALA A 315 18.00 -38.05 -1.72
CA ALA A 315 18.83 -39.00 -1.00
C ALA A 315 19.87 -38.29 -0.08
N SER A 316 19.44 -37.48 0.90
CA SER A 316 19.99 -37.53 2.27
C SER A 316 19.42 -36.47 3.23
N ARG A 317 19.01 -36.99 4.40
CA ARG A 317 18.82 -36.41 5.75
C ARG A 317 17.82 -35.26 6.01
N ALA A 318 16.69 -35.72 6.54
CA ALA A 318 15.69 -35.14 7.43
C ALA A 318 16.09 -33.94 8.32
N SER A 319 15.47 -32.78 8.09
CA SER A 319 14.59 -32.06 9.03
C SER A 319 13.83 -30.93 8.28
N ARG A 320 12.77 -30.43 8.91
CA ARG A 320 11.62 -29.71 8.33
C ARG A 320 11.93 -28.36 7.65
N THR A 321 11.17 -28.12 6.58
CA THR A 321 10.74 -26.85 5.95
C THR A 321 11.27 -26.65 4.53
N ILE A 322 10.31 -26.55 3.61
CA ILE A 322 10.44 -26.38 2.16
C ILE A 322 11.22 -25.09 1.87
N THR A 323 12.41 -25.15 1.24
CA THR A 323 13.11 -24.12 0.39
C THR A 323 14.63 -24.43 0.30
N ILE A 324 15.10 -25.41 -0.50
CA ILE A 324 16.57 -25.71 -0.57
C ILE A 324 17.16 -25.83 -2.00
N LEU A 325 16.38 -25.78 -3.08
CA LEU A 325 16.94 -25.97 -4.44
C LEU A 325 17.36 -24.69 -5.19
N PHE A 326 16.92 -23.50 -4.75
CA PHE A 326 17.31 -22.20 -5.34
C PHE A 326 18.65 -21.61 -4.80
N PRO A 327 19.01 -21.77 -3.51
CA PRO A 327 20.22 -21.17 -2.94
C PRO A 327 21.54 -21.73 -3.51
N ILE A 328 21.59 -23.01 -3.88
CA ILE A 328 22.83 -23.73 -4.21
C ILE A 328 23.57 -23.13 -5.44
N ASN A 329 22.83 -22.78 -6.50
CA ASN A 329 23.43 -22.16 -7.71
C ASN A 329 23.87 -20.71 -7.45
N GLN A 330 23.21 -20.01 -6.52
CA GLN A 330 23.52 -18.62 -6.18
C GLN A 330 24.73 -18.54 -5.25
N VAL A 331 24.86 -19.45 -4.28
CA VAL A 331 26.07 -19.59 -3.47
C VAL A 331 27.28 -19.85 -4.37
N GLN A 332 27.16 -20.70 -5.39
CA GLN A 332 28.24 -20.95 -6.35
C GLN A 332 28.60 -19.71 -7.19
N LEU A 333 27.60 -18.97 -7.67
CA LEU A 333 27.79 -17.70 -8.39
C LEU A 333 28.51 -16.68 -7.51
N LEU A 334 28.02 -16.45 -6.29
CA LEU A 334 28.58 -15.47 -5.37
C LEU A 334 29.95 -15.88 -4.85
N THR A 335 30.18 -17.19 -4.64
CA THR A 335 31.50 -17.71 -4.29
C THR A 335 32.53 -17.33 -5.35
N GLY A 336 32.23 -17.52 -6.63
CA GLY A 336 33.14 -17.12 -7.72
C GLY A 336 33.34 -15.61 -7.81
N LEU A 337 32.28 -14.82 -7.67
CA LEU A 337 32.34 -13.36 -7.68
C LEU A 337 33.12 -12.78 -6.50
N PHE A 338 33.06 -13.42 -5.33
CA PHE A 338 33.71 -12.96 -4.11
C PHE A 338 35.13 -13.52 -3.94
N GLY A 339 35.66 -14.26 -4.91
CA GLY A 339 37.07 -14.70 -4.94
C GLY A 339 37.32 -16.16 -4.58
N GLY A 340 36.28 -16.98 -4.49
CA GLY A 340 36.38 -18.42 -4.25
C GLY A 340 36.82 -19.23 -5.48
N PRO A 341 37.18 -20.51 -5.28
CA PRO A 341 37.77 -21.36 -6.33
C PRO A 341 36.78 -21.79 -7.43
N LYS A 342 35.48 -21.62 -7.20
CA LYS A 342 34.41 -22.05 -8.11
C LYS A 342 34.17 -20.97 -9.16
N THR A 343 34.34 -21.30 -10.44
CA THR A 343 33.97 -20.41 -11.55
C THR A 343 32.52 -20.62 -11.93
N TYR A 344 31.72 -19.54 -11.96
CA TYR A 344 30.37 -19.57 -12.53
C TYR A 344 30.40 -19.05 -13.97
N ASP A 345 29.68 -19.71 -14.86
CA ASP A 345 29.55 -19.28 -16.25
C ASP A 345 28.46 -18.19 -16.37
N TYR A 346 28.90 -16.92 -16.42
CA TYR A 346 28.02 -15.75 -16.56
C TYR A 346 27.12 -15.80 -17.80
N ALA A 347 27.51 -16.53 -18.85
CA ALA A 347 26.70 -16.69 -20.05
C ALA A 347 25.35 -17.37 -19.76
N ARG A 348 25.23 -18.07 -18.63
CA ARG A 348 23.99 -18.71 -18.18
C ARG A 348 23.03 -17.78 -17.45
N LEU A 349 23.48 -16.64 -16.95
CA LEU A 349 22.62 -15.72 -16.19
C LEU A 349 21.53 -15.10 -17.07
N ARG A 350 21.91 -14.62 -18.26
CA ARG A 350 20.95 -13.99 -19.19
C ARG A 350 19.83 -14.97 -19.57
N PRO A 351 20.10 -16.18 -20.11
CA PRO A 351 19.03 -17.13 -20.44
C PRO A 351 18.17 -17.54 -19.23
N ALA A 352 18.77 -17.71 -18.06
CA ALA A 352 18.05 -18.15 -16.86
C ALA A 352 17.06 -17.11 -16.33
N HIS A 353 17.43 -15.83 -16.39
CA HIS A 353 16.57 -14.73 -15.91
C HIS A 353 15.75 -14.11 -17.05
N TYR A 354 16.06 -14.47 -18.30
CA TYR A 354 15.44 -13.88 -19.48
C TYR A 354 13.93 -13.90 -19.32
N ASN A 355 13.27 -15.04 -19.14
CA ASN A 355 11.79 -15.12 -19.09
C ASN A 355 11.14 -14.67 -17.77
N LEU A 356 11.90 -14.15 -16.81
CA LEU A 356 11.37 -13.75 -15.50
C LEU A 356 10.86 -12.31 -15.46
N ASN A 357 11.11 -11.48 -16.50
CA ASN A 357 10.69 -10.07 -16.54
C ASN A 357 11.17 -9.24 -15.33
N ILE A 358 12.34 -9.55 -14.77
CA ILE A 358 12.89 -8.80 -13.63
C ILE A 358 13.29 -7.39 -14.08
N THR A 359 12.72 -6.38 -13.43
CA THR A 359 13.00 -4.95 -13.64
C THR A 359 14.15 -4.47 -12.76
N ASP A 360 14.69 -3.28 -13.05
CA ASP A 360 15.71 -2.64 -12.19
C ASP A 360 15.18 -2.40 -10.76
N TYR A 361 13.89 -2.09 -10.64
CA TYR A 361 13.22 -1.91 -9.35
C TYR A 361 13.22 -3.20 -8.53
N GLN A 362 12.89 -4.33 -9.15
CA GLN A 362 12.91 -5.64 -8.49
C GLN A 362 14.35 -6.09 -8.17
N PHE A 363 15.32 -5.78 -9.04
CA PHE A 363 16.73 -6.03 -8.77
C PHE A 363 17.22 -5.22 -7.56
N ASP A 364 16.88 -3.93 -7.49
CA ASP A 364 17.21 -3.06 -6.36
C ASP A 364 16.63 -3.58 -5.05
N ALA A 365 15.38 -4.05 -5.07
CA ALA A 365 14.76 -4.67 -3.91
C ALA A 365 15.54 -5.90 -3.40
N VAL A 366 16.05 -6.77 -4.30
CA VAL A 366 16.91 -7.89 -3.90
C VAL A 366 18.24 -7.41 -3.29
N VAL A 367 18.86 -6.36 -3.87
CA VAL A 367 20.09 -5.77 -3.32
C VAL A 367 19.84 -5.16 -1.94
N GLU A 368 18.71 -4.50 -1.72
CA GLU A 368 18.34 -3.97 -0.41
C GLU A 368 18.12 -5.07 0.63
N ASN A 369 17.52 -6.20 0.25
CA ASN A 369 17.44 -7.38 1.11
C ASN A 369 18.83 -7.90 1.48
N LEU A 370 19.76 -7.94 0.53
CA LEU A 370 21.14 -8.33 0.80
C LEU A 370 21.84 -7.36 1.77
N GLU A 371 21.67 -6.05 1.58
CA GLU A 371 22.25 -5.03 2.47
C GLU A 371 21.67 -5.10 3.89
N ALA A 372 20.35 -5.33 4.01
CA ALA A 372 19.69 -5.51 5.28
C ALA A 372 20.26 -6.73 6.04
N VAL A 373 20.48 -7.86 5.36
CA VAL A 373 21.10 -9.06 5.94
C VAL A 373 22.53 -8.79 6.38
N CYS A 374 23.34 -8.13 5.55
CA CYS A 374 24.71 -7.77 5.93
C CYS A 374 24.73 -6.91 7.20
N GLY A 375 23.74 -6.01 7.37
CA GLY A 375 23.56 -5.23 8.59
C GLY A 375 23.08 -6.06 9.79
N MET A 376 22.23 -7.07 9.60
CA MET A 376 21.77 -7.97 10.66
C MET A 376 22.86 -8.94 11.15
N LEU A 377 23.80 -9.29 10.27
CA LEU A 377 24.96 -10.14 10.58
C LEU A 377 26.19 -9.35 11.03
N ASP A 378 26.04 -8.03 11.28
CA ASP A 378 27.10 -7.11 11.70
C ASP A 378 28.35 -7.15 10.80
N LEU A 379 28.16 -7.34 9.49
CA LEU A 379 29.27 -7.30 8.54
C LEU A 379 29.84 -5.87 8.44
N PRO A 380 31.17 -5.69 8.33
CA PRO A 380 31.76 -4.37 8.24
C PRO A 380 31.21 -3.58 7.04
N HIS A 381 30.91 -2.30 7.24
CA HIS A 381 30.32 -1.45 6.20
C HIS A 381 31.12 -1.44 4.88
N ALA A 382 32.44 -1.51 4.97
CA ALA A 382 33.32 -1.61 3.80
C ALA A 382 33.09 -2.92 3.01
N VAL A 383 32.90 -4.05 3.71
CA VAL A 383 32.60 -5.35 3.07
C VAL A 383 31.22 -5.31 2.41
N THR A 384 30.22 -4.75 3.09
CA THR A 384 28.86 -4.57 2.54
C THR A 384 28.86 -3.71 1.28
N ALA A 385 29.62 -2.61 1.26
CA ALA A 385 29.78 -1.76 0.08
C ALA A 385 30.42 -2.50 -1.10
N ASP A 386 31.44 -3.32 -0.82
CA ASP A 386 32.11 -4.14 -1.84
C ASP A 386 31.18 -5.23 -2.40
N ILE A 387 30.39 -5.88 -1.55
CA ILE A 387 29.34 -6.82 -1.96
C ILE A 387 28.35 -6.12 -2.89
N ARG A 388 27.81 -4.96 -2.50
CA ARG A 388 26.84 -4.19 -3.30
C ARG A 388 27.40 -3.84 -4.68
N GLU A 389 28.65 -3.41 -4.73
CA GLU A 389 29.33 -3.04 -5.98
C GLU A 389 29.46 -4.24 -6.91
N VAL A 390 29.97 -5.38 -6.41
CA VAL A 390 30.13 -6.60 -7.20
C VAL A 390 28.77 -7.13 -7.69
N ILE A 391 27.75 -7.16 -6.83
CA ILE A 391 26.39 -7.59 -7.22
C ILE A 391 25.81 -6.66 -8.28
N SER A 392 26.06 -5.35 -8.21
CA SER A 392 25.56 -4.37 -9.18
C SER A 392 26.04 -4.64 -10.61
N THR A 393 27.18 -5.32 -10.80
CA THR A 393 27.67 -5.74 -12.12
C THR A 393 26.77 -6.77 -12.80
N LEU A 394 25.96 -7.51 -12.03
CA LEU A 394 25.04 -8.52 -12.56
C LEU A 394 23.73 -7.93 -13.07
N ARG A 395 23.48 -6.64 -12.82
CA ARG A 395 22.21 -5.97 -13.14
C ARG A 395 21.80 -6.18 -14.59
N SER A 396 22.68 -5.84 -15.54
CA SER A 396 22.35 -5.95 -16.97
C SER A 396 22.14 -7.40 -17.41
N TYR A 397 22.76 -8.38 -16.75
CA TYR A 397 22.54 -9.79 -17.03
C TYR A 397 21.18 -10.28 -16.52
N ILE A 398 20.73 -9.78 -15.37
CA ILE A 398 19.46 -10.20 -14.75
C ILE A 398 18.26 -9.45 -15.33
N THR A 399 18.41 -8.15 -15.63
CA THR A 399 17.31 -7.32 -16.17
C THR A 399 17.24 -7.29 -17.70
N CYS A 400 18.16 -7.97 -18.40
CA CYS A 400 18.21 -8.00 -19.88
C CYS A 400 16.88 -8.44 -20.50
N GLY A 401 16.23 -9.46 -19.95
CA GLY A 401 15.01 -10.01 -20.53
C GLY A 401 13.87 -9.00 -20.56
N CYS A 402 13.65 -8.29 -19.45
CA CYS A 402 12.66 -7.22 -19.38
C CYS A 402 13.00 -6.08 -20.36
N THR A 403 14.27 -5.67 -20.40
CA THR A 403 14.71 -4.56 -21.26
C THR A 403 14.53 -4.89 -22.74
N VAL A 404 14.99 -6.06 -23.17
CA VAL A 404 14.92 -6.46 -24.57
C VAL A 404 13.47 -6.66 -25.01
N ARG A 405 12.68 -7.43 -24.27
CA ARG A 405 11.28 -7.69 -24.64
C ARG A 405 10.45 -6.41 -24.67
N TYR A 406 10.69 -5.47 -23.76
CA TYR A 406 9.98 -4.19 -23.77
C TYR A 406 10.21 -3.43 -25.08
N GLU A 407 11.45 -3.39 -25.56
CA GLU A 407 11.78 -2.71 -26.81
C GLU A 407 11.22 -3.41 -28.03
N ILE A 408 11.30 -4.74 -28.08
CA ILE A 408 10.70 -5.54 -29.16
C ILE A 408 9.18 -5.31 -29.20
N ALA A 409 8.52 -5.42 -28.05
CA ALA A 409 7.09 -5.21 -27.93
C ALA A 409 6.71 -3.77 -28.36
N ARG A 410 7.47 -2.76 -27.92
CA ARG A 410 7.28 -1.36 -28.35
C ARG A 410 7.42 -1.18 -29.86
N MET A 411 8.45 -1.76 -30.49
CA MET A 411 8.61 -1.70 -31.95
C MET A 411 7.40 -2.34 -32.66
N LYS A 412 6.87 -3.45 -32.14
CA LYS A 412 5.65 -4.08 -32.68
C LYS A 412 4.38 -3.25 -32.49
N THR A 413 4.34 -2.33 -31.52
CA THR A 413 3.22 -1.36 -31.40
C THR A 413 3.29 -0.27 -32.46
N GLU A 414 4.49 0.05 -32.96
CA GLU A 414 4.73 1.06 -33.99
C GLU A 414 4.66 0.48 -35.42
N ALA A 415 4.69 -0.86 -35.55
CA ALA A 415 4.67 -1.57 -36.82
C ALA A 415 3.28 -1.55 -37.51
N SER A 416 3.28 -1.32 -38.82
CA SER A 416 2.07 -1.34 -39.66
C SER A 416 1.83 -2.73 -40.28
N GLY A 417 0.58 -3.05 -40.64
CA GLY A 417 0.24 -4.34 -41.28
C GLY A 417 0.06 -5.50 -40.28
N THR A 418 0.11 -6.75 -40.74
CA THR A 418 -0.18 -7.95 -39.92
C THR A 418 0.85 -8.22 -38.82
N GLU A 419 1.99 -7.54 -38.85
CA GLU A 419 3.06 -7.67 -37.85
C GLU A 419 2.82 -6.81 -36.60
N GLY A 420 1.89 -5.85 -36.66
CA GLY A 420 1.54 -5.01 -35.52
C GLY A 420 0.86 -5.82 -34.39
N LEU A 421 1.25 -5.57 -33.14
CA LEU A 421 0.79 -6.36 -31.98
C LEU A 421 -0.74 -6.36 -31.84
N PHE A 422 -1.39 -5.21 -32.04
CA PHE A 422 -2.86 -5.11 -32.07
C PHE A 422 -3.51 -5.97 -33.17
N ASN A 423 -2.86 -6.13 -34.32
CA ASN A 423 -3.35 -6.98 -35.41
C ASN A 423 -3.17 -8.47 -35.09
N GLN A 424 -2.04 -8.85 -34.50
CA GLN A 424 -1.77 -10.22 -34.06
C GLN A 424 -2.75 -10.69 -32.98
N LEU A 425 -3.20 -9.76 -32.12
CA LEU A 425 -4.24 -9.98 -31.13
C LEU A 425 -5.66 -10.09 -31.72
N GLY A 426 -5.86 -10.09 -33.04
CA GLY A 426 -7.19 -10.15 -33.64
C GLY A 426 -7.98 -8.84 -33.54
N ARG A 427 -7.29 -7.71 -33.41
CA ARG A 427 -7.87 -6.35 -33.35
C ARG A 427 -8.92 -6.23 -32.24
N ASP A 428 -10.01 -5.50 -32.49
CA ASP A 428 -11.04 -5.24 -31.49
C ASP A 428 -11.70 -6.50 -30.92
N GLU A 429 -11.92 -7.53 -31.75
CA GLU A 429 -12.55 -8.78 -31.33
C GLU A 429 -11.65 -9.54 -30.37
N GLY A 430 -10.37 -9.71 -30.71
CA GLY A 430 -9.48 -10.45 -29.83
C GLY A 430 -9.07 -9.69 -28.57
N ILE A 431 -9.02 -8.35 -28.57
CA ILE A 431 -8.95 -7.57 -27.31
C ILE A 431 -10.19 -7.82 -26.44
N THR A 432 -11.37 -7.92 -27.05
CA THR A 432 -12.60 -8.19 -26.29
C THR A 432 -12.53 -9.58 -25.64
N HIS A 433 -12.15 -10.60 -26.40
CA HIS A 433 -11.96 -11.96 -25.87
C HIS A 433 -10.88 -12.04 -24.77
N PHE A 434 -9.75 -11.34 -24.96
CA PHE A 434 -8.72 -11.23 -23.91
C PHE A 434 -9.28 -10.65 -22.62
N MET A 435 -10.05 -9.57 -22.74
CA MET A 435 -10.64 -8.89 -21.58
C MET A 435 -11.72 -9.73 -20.90
N ASP A 436 -12.47 -10.53 -21.65
CA ASP A 436 -13.42 -11.52 -21.10
C ASP A 436 -12.71 -12.54 -20.22
N GLU A 437 -11.66 -13.18 -20.76
CA GLU A 437 -10.88 -14.19 -20.04
C GLU A 437 -10.13 -13.62 -18.83
N LEU A 438 -9.53 -12.43 -18.98
CA LEU A 438 -8.82 -11.75 -17.89
C LEU A 438 -9.76 -11.49 -16.70
N TYR A 439 -10.96 -10.97 -16.96
CA TYR A 439 -11.89 -10.63 -15.87
C TYR A 439 -12.53 -11.86 -15.22
N ASP A 440 -12.70 -12.97 -15.94
CA ASP A 440 -13.11 -14.24 -15.32
C ASP A 440 -12.06 -14.74 -14.31
N LEU A 441 -10.77 -14.58 -14.61
CA LEU A 441 -9.68 -14.97 -13.73
C LEU A 441 -9.51 -14.01 -12.55
N VAL A 442 -9.48 -12.69 -12.83
CA VAL A 442 -9.29 -11.64 -11.82
C VAL A 442 -10.38 -11.65 -10.75
N THR A 443 -11.62 -11.99 -11.11
CA THR A 443 -12.74 -12.04 -10.15
C THR A 443 -12.72 -13.27 -9.25
N ARG A 444 -11.94 -14.30 -9.60
CA ARG A 444 -11.78 -15.54 -8.83
C ARG A 444 -10.49 -15.61 -8.03
N ASP A 445 -9.51 -14.76 -8.34
CA ASP A 445 -8.21 -14.76 -7.67
C ASP A 445 -8.29 -14.09 -6.29
N ASP A 446 -8.17 -14.88 -5.21
CA ASP A 446 -8.24 -14.41 -3.83
C ASP A 446 -7.25 -13.28 -3.50
N ARG A 447 -6.12 -13.21 -4.21
CA ARG A 447 -5.06 -12.20 -4.00
C ARG A 447 -5.48 -10.81 -4.45
N ILE A 448 -6.36 -10.70 -5.45
CA ILE A 448 -6.70 -9.42 -6.09
C ILE A 448 -8.20 -9.18 -6.27
N LYS A 449 -9.06 -10.19 -6.13
CA LYS A 449 -10.51 -10.08 -6.37
C LYS A 449 -11.17 -8.96 -5.58
N HIS A 450 -10.67 -8.68 -4.37
CA HIS A 450 -11.18 -7.63 -3.50
C HIS A 450 -11.02 -6.21 -4.08
N PHE A 451 -10.04 -5.95 -4.96
CA PHE A 451 -9.91 -4.67 -5.69
C PHE A 451 -11.06 -4.45 -6.69
N PHE A 452 -11.57 -5.54 -7.26
CA PHE A 452 -12.60 -5.57 -8.29
C PHE A 452 -14.02 -5.73 -7.72
N GLN A 453 -14.15 -6.16 -6.46
CA GLN A 453 -15.43 -6.23 -5.74
C GLN A 453 -16.08 -4.84 -5.59
N GLY A 454 -17.37 -4.76 -5.91
CA GLY A 454 -18.13 -3.50 -5.89
C GLY A 454 -17.80 -2.50 -7.01
N ALA A 455 -16.92 -2.85 -7.97
CA ALA A 455 -16.66 -2.03 -9.17
C ALA A 455 -17.69 -2.33 -10.27
N LYS A 456 -17.98 -1.36 -11.15
CA LYS A 456 -18.70 -1.62 -12.41
C LYS A 456 -17.77 -2.32 -13.39
N LEU A 457 -17.66 -3.65 -13.28
CA LEU A 457 -16.69 -4.44 -14.06
C LEU A 457 -16.79 -4.16 -15.56
N ASP A 458 -17.98 -4.03 -16.14
CA ASP A 458 -18.13 -3.72 -17.57
C ASP A 458 -17.53 -2.35 -17.97
N ALA A 459 -17.65 -1.34 -17.10
CA ALA A 459 -17.09 -0.01 -17.37
C ALA A 459 -15.57 0.00 -17.18
N VAL A 460 -15.06 -0.68 -16.15
CA VAL A 460 -13.61 -0.82 -15.92
C VAL A 460 -12.98 -1.62 -17.07
N LYS A 461 -13.62 -2.72 -17.45
CA LYS A 461 -13.25 -3.55 -18.59
C LYS A 461 -13.25 -2.74 -19.88
N ALA A 462 -14.28 -1.94 -20.17
CA ALA A 462 -14.32 -1.08 -21.36
C ALA A 462 -13.20 -0.03 -21.37
N SER A 463 -12.93 0.65 -20.25
CA SER A 463 -11.82 1.60 -20.17
C SER A 463 -10.46 0.91 -20.32
N GLN A 464 -10.26 -0.23 -19.66
CA GLN A 464 -9.03 -1.02 -19.82
C GLN A 464 -8.91 -1.61 -21.22
N SER A 465 -10.00 -1.96 -21.90
CA SER A 465 -9.97 -2.37 -23.31
C SER A 465 -9.41 -1.25 -24.18
N ILE A 466 -9.81 0.01 -23.96
CA ILE A 466 -9.25 1.15 -24.70
C ILE A 466 -7.77 1.34 -24.34
N PHE A 467 -7.42 1.22 -23.07
CA PHE A 467 -6.03 1.29 -22.63
C PHE A 467 -5.17 0.20 -23.28
N PHE A 468 -5.62 -1.06 -23.29
CA PHE A 468 -4.88 -2.15 -23.92
C PHE A 468 -4.86 -2.05 -25.44
N LYS A 469 -5.89 -1.47 -26.07
CA LYS A 469 -5.85 -1.13 -27.50
C LYS A 469 -4.72 -0.16 -27.79
N GLU A 470 -4.64 0.96 -27.06
CA GLU A 470 -3.55 1.93 -27.22
C GLU A 470 -2.20 1.28 -26.90
N LEU A 471 -2.11 0.59 -25.76
CA LEU A 471 -0.90 -0.06 -25.28
C LEU A 471 -0.34 -1.07 -26.29
N PHE A 472 -1.21 -1.74 -27.06
CA PHE A 472 -0.81 -2.73 -28.07
C PHE A 472 -0.70 -2.15 -29.50
N GLY A 473 -0.77 -0.83 -29.66
CA GLY A 473 -0.49 -0.16 -30.94
C GLY A 473 -1.71 0.14 -31.81
N SER A 474 -2.91 0.20 -31.24
CA SER A 474 -4.08 0.76 -31.94
C SER A 474 -3.93 2.27 -32.13
N THR A 475 -4.58 2.82 -33.16
CA THR A 475 -4.75 4.28 -33.32
C THR A 475 -5.71 4.87 -32.31
N THR A 476 -6.43 4.05 -31.56
CA THR A 476 -7.31 4.49 -30.47
C THR A 476 -6.46 4.98 -29.31
N HIS A 477 -6.76 6.17 -28.81
CA HIS A 477 -6.08 6.71 -27.63
C HIS A 477 -6.97 6.58 -26.41
N TYR A 478 -6.36 6.22 -25.28
CA TYR A 478 -7.01 6.17 -24.01
C TYR A 478 -7.38 7.58 -23.55
N THR A 479 -8.68 7.87 -23.62
CA THR A 479 -9.26 9.13 -23.15
C THR A 479 -9.72 9.05 -21.70
N GLY A 480 -9.37 7.98 -20.99
CA GLY A 480 -9.74 7.78 -19.59
C GLY A 480 -8.86 8.59 -18.64
N ARG A 481 -9.12 8.46 -17.34
CA ARG A 481 -8.32 9.13 -16.31
C ARG A 481 -6.92 8.55 -16.27
N ASP A 482 -5.92 9.38 -16.02
CA ASP A 482 -4.51 8.98 -15.89
C ASP A 482 -4.33 7.77 -14.93
N LEU A 483 -3.54 6.76 -15.31
CA LEU A 483 -3.39 5.52 -14.51
C LEU A 483 -2.89 5.79 -13.08
N PRO A 484 -1.81 6.59 -12.85
CA PRO A 484 -1.38 6.98 -11.51
C PRO A 484 -2.50 7.59 -10.70
N SER A 485 -3.32 8.43 -11.33
CA SER A 485 -4.46 9.08 -10.68
C SER A 485 -5.63 8.13 -10.37
N ILE A 486 -5.87 7.12 -11.21
CA ILE A 486 -6.88 6.06 -10.97
C ILE A 486 -6.43 5.14 -9.84
N HIS A 487 -5.15 4.79 -9.80
CA HIS A 487 -4.63 3.76 -8.90
C HIS A 487 -4.00 4.34 -7.63
N SER A 488 -3.67 5.63 -7.55
CA SER A 488 -3.12 6.29 -6.34
C SER A 488 -3.95 6.03 -5.09
N LEU A 489 -5.25 5.95 -5.33
CA LEU A 489 -6.24 5.72 -4.32
C LEU A 489 -6.22 4.19 -3.97
N ILE A 490 -6.07 3.29 -4.96
CA ILE A 490 -6.11 1.82 -4.80
C ILE A 490 -4.77 1.33 -4.26
N GLN A 491 -4.74 0.80 -3.03
CA GLN A 491 -3.53 0.28 -2.36
C GLN A 491 -2.99 -1.00 -3.03
N ILE A 492 -2.62 -0.89 -4.30
CA ILE A 492 -1.99 -1.91 -5.12
C ILE A 492 -0.51 -1.88 -4.77
N SER A 493 -0.06 -2.96 -4.13
CA SER A 493 1.36 -3.24 -3.95
C SER A 493 1.89 -3.98 -5.18
N ASP A 494 3.21 -4.09 -5.26
CA ASP A 494 3.87 -4.87 -6.30
C ASP A 494 3.34 -6.31 -6.41
N PHE A 495 3.11 -6.96 -5.27
CA PHE A 495 2.52 -8.30 -5.21
C PHE A 495 1.14 -8.39 -5.87
N HIS A 496 0.30 -7.37 -5.69
CA HIS A 496 -1.04 -7.31 -6.31
C HIS A 496 -0.92 -7.12 -7.84
N PHE A 497 -0.01 -6.26 -8.29
CA PHE A 497 0.22 -6.04 -9.71
C PHE A 497 0.79 -7.29 -10.41
N ASP A 498 1.73 -7.99 -9.78
CA ASP A 498 2.25 -9.27 -10.28
C ASP A 498 1.16 -10.34 -10.41
N SER A 499 0.25 -10.38 -9.44
CA SER A 499 -0.90 -11.28 -9.46
C SER A 499 -1.88 -10.93 -10.60
N PHE A 500 -2.03 -9.65 -10.94
CA PHE A 500 -2.79 -9.22 -12.11
C PHE A 500 -2.14 -9.66 -13.43
N LEU A 501 -0.82 -9.48 -13.57
CA LEU A 501 -0.09 -9.92 -14.77
C LEU A 501 -0.15 -11.44 -14.97
N ASP A 502 -0.20 -12.21 -13.87
CA ASP A 502 -0.42 -13.65 -13.92
C ASP A 502 -1.78 -14.03 -14.53
N CYS A 503 -2.85 -13.35 -14.10
CA CYS A 503 -4.18 -13.50 -14.68
C CYS A 503 -4.17 -13.10 -16.17
N ALA A 504 -3.49 -12.01 -16.53
CA ALA A 504 -3.36 -11.58 -17.92
C ALA A 504 -2.61 -12.60 -18.77
N LYS A 505 -1.52 -13.17 -18.28
CA LYS A 505 -0.76 -14.21 -19.00
C LYS A 505 -1.60 -15.46 -19.22
N THR A 506 -2.35 -15.86 -18.19
CA THR A 506 -3.26 -17.01 -18.26
C THR A 506 -4.40 -16.76 -19.24
N ALA A 507 -4.95 -15.54 -19.29
CA ALA A 507 -5.98 -15.16 -20.27
C ALA A 507 -5.44 -15.22 -21.71
N LEU A 508 -4.25 -14.68 -21.97
CA LEU A 508 -3.63 -14.72 -23.29
C LEU A 508 -3.30 -16.16 -23.75
N LEU A 509 -2.88 -17.04 -22.83
CA LEU A 509 -2.65 -18.46 -23.13
C LEU A 509 -3.93 -19.17 -23.62
N LYS A 510 -5.10 -18.82 -23.08
CA LYS A 510 -6.38 -19.39 -23.51
C LYS A 510 -6.80 -18.96 -24.91
N LEU A 511 -6.27 -17.86 -25.43
CA LEU A 511 -6.52 -17.39 -26.80
C LEU A 511 -5.66 -18.11 -27.85
N MET A 512 -4.87 -19.12 -27.44
CA MET A 512 -3.96 -19.88 -28.31
C MET A 512 -2.94 -19.01 -29.06
N MET A 513 -2.52 -17.90 -28.43
CA MET A 513 -1.44 -17.07 -28.95
C MET A 513 -0.08 -17.76 -28.81
N ASP A 514 0.86 -17.40 -29.68
CA ASP A 514 2.24 -17.85 -29.56
C ASP A 514 2.94 -17.22 -28.35
N ALA A 515 3.93 -17.91 -27.79
CA ALA A 515 4.60 -17.50 -26.55
C ALA A 515 5.28 -16.13 -26.65
N ASP A 516 5.80 -15.76 -27.83
CA ASP A 516 6.46 -14.47 -28.03
C ASP A 516 5.44 -13.32 -27.95
N THR A 517 4.29 -13.47 -28.61
CA THR A 517 3.21 -12.47 -28.55
C THR A 517 2.64 -12.30 -27.14
N ILE A 518 2.48 -13.40 -26.40
CA ILE A 518 2.02 -13.35 -24.99
C ILE A 518 3.01 -12.55 -24.13
N ASP A 519 4.30 -12.85 -24.26
CA ASP A 519 5.33 -12.19 -23.46
C ASP A 519 5.47 -10.70 -23.84
N ASP A 520 5.32 -10.34 -25.11
CA ASP A 520 5.29 -8.94 -25.56
C ASP A 520 4.15 -8.16 -24.93
N CYS A 521 2.95 -8.74 -24.87
CA CYS A 521 1.80 -8.13 -24.19
C CYS A 521 2.09 -7.91 -22.70
N ILE A 522 2.61 -8.92 -22.00
CA ILE A 522 2.88 -8.84 -20.56
C ILE A 522 3.94 -7.78 -20.23
N VAL A 523 4.98 -7.64 -21.05
CA VAL A 523 6.01 -6.63 -20.79
C VAL A 523 5.52 -5.21 -21.05
N LEU A 524 4.63 -5.00 -22.02
CA LEU A 524 3.96 -3.71 -22.18
C LEU A 524 3.05 -3.41 -20.99
N MET A 525 2.32 -4.39 -20.47
CA MET A 525 1.53 -4.23 -19.25
C MET A 525 2.41 -3.91 -18.04
N GLU A 526 3.56 -4.57 -17.89
CA GLU A 526 4.57 -4.31 -16.85
C GLU A 526 5.04 -2.85 -16.84
N SER A 527 5.15 -2.21 -18.02
CA SER A 527 5.54 -0.80 -18.13
C SER A 527 4.57 0.17 -17.43
N ALA A 528 3.31 -0.26 -17.24
CA ALA A 528 2.31 0.49 -16.50
C ALA A 528 2.47 0.35 -14.97
N ARG A 529 3.33 -0.53 -14.44
CA ARG A 529 3.49 -0.75 -12.98
C ARG A 529 3.70 0.53 -12.20
N LYS A 530 4.65 1.37 -12.62
CA LYS A 530 4.98 2.66 -11.96
C LYS A 530 3.79 3.63 -11.88
N ASN A 531 2.79 3.39 -12.73
CA ASN A 531 1.58 4.16 -12.88
C ASN A 531 0.38 3.47 -12.20
N VAL A 532 0.56 2.29 -11.61
CA VAL A 532 -0.50 1.48 -11.00
C VAL A 532 -0.19 1.14 -9.54
N VAL A 533 1.08 0.93 -9.21
CA VAL A 533 1.56 0.68 -7.83
C VAL A 533 1.80 2.00 -7.11
N ASN A 534 1.33 2.11 -5.87
CA ASN A 534 1.40 3.36 -5.10
C ASN A 534 2.81 3.69 -4.62
N ARG A 535 3.22 4.95 -4.80
CA ARG A 535 4.54 5.48 -4.39
C ARG A 535 4.84 5.37 -2.90
N GLU A 536 3.83 5.55 -2.05
CA GLU A 536 3.97 5.44 -0.60
C GLU A 536 4.13 3.99 -0.15
N LEU A 537 3.54 3.05 -0.89
CA LEU A 537 3.80 1.62 -0.71
C LEU A 537 5.16 1.19 -1.25
N MET A 538 5.80 1.96 -2.16
CA MET A 538 7.15 1.66 -2.65
C MET A 538 8.25 1.93 -1.61
N GLN A 539 7.94 2.60 -0.50
CA GLN A 539 8.87 2.76 0.63
C GLN A 539 8.75 1.55 1.57
N HIS A 540 9.61 0.56 1.36
CA HIS A 540 9.65 -0.62 2.20
C HIS A 540 10.83 -0.57 3.16
N ASP A 541 10.53 -0.61 4.46
CA ASP A 541 11.54 -0.90 5.47
C ASP A 541 11.81 -2.41 5.45
N VAL A 542 12.75 -2.80 4.59
CA VAL A 542 13.18 -4.20 4.41
C VAL A 542 13.61 -4.81 5.73
N ARG A 543 14.30 -4.05 6.58
CA ARG A 543 14.76 -4.53 7.89
C ARG A 543 13.57 -4.84 8.80
N LYS A 544 12.61 -3.93 8.90
CA LYS A 544 11.38 -4.14 9.68
C LYS A 544 10.53 -5.29 9.12
N ALA A 545 10.42 -5.41 7.80
CA ALA A 545 9.69 -6.50 7.14
C ALA A 545 10.35 -7.87 7.40
N MET A 546 11.69 -7.94 7.36
CA MET A 546 12.45 -9.14 7.70
C MET A 546 12.37 -9.47 9.20
N GLU A 547 12.42 -8.48 10.08
CA GLU A 547 12.22 -8.65 11.53
C GLU A 547 10.79 -9.13 11.84
N LEU A 548 9.78 -8.70 11.09
CA LEU A 548 8.39 -9.14 11.19
C LEU A 548 8.16 -10.54 10.57
N ALA A 549 8.87 -10.89 9.51
CA ALA A 549 8.77 -12.19 8.84
C ALA A 549 9.52 -13.30 9.56
N ASN A 550 10.63 -12.96 10.22
CA ASN A 550 11.32 -13.86 11.12
C ASN A 550 10.56 -14.07 12.43
N LYS A 551 9.52 -13.25 12.71
CA LYS A 551 8.53 -13.55 13.73
C LYS A 551 7.50 -14.50 13.13
N LYS A 552 7.29 -15.63 13.78
CA LYS A 552 6.13 -16.48 13.48
C LYS A 552 4.84 -15.63 13.52
N PRO A 553 3.79 -15.94 12.75
CA PRO A 553 2.49 -15.27 12.85
C PRO A 553 2.04 -15.12 14.31
N LEU A 554 1.27 -14.07 14.60
CA LEU A 554 0.73 -13.85 15.96
C LEU A 554 0.00 -15.10 16.46
N TYR A 555 -0.73 -15.79 15.57
CA TYR A 555 -1.31 -17.12 15.78
C TYR A 555 -0.30 -18.12 16.37
N ASP A 556 0.84 -18.34 15.71
CA ASP A 556 1.86 -19.30 16.13
C ASP A 556 2.60 -18.85 17.40
N ARG A 557 2.83 -17.54 17.55
CA ARG A 557 3.47 -16.97 18.75
C ARG A 557 2.58 -17.12 19.98
N LEU A 558 1.26 -17.05 19.81
CA LEU A 558 0.28 -17.30 20.87
C LEU A 558 0.15 -18.79 21.21
N GLY A 559 0.73 -19.69 20.40
CA GLY A 559 0.67 -21.14 20.57
C GLY A 559 -0.37 -21.85 19.70
N GLY A 560 -0.86 -21.18 18.65
CA GLY A 560 -1.71 -21.74 17.61
C GLY A 560 -3.14 -22.05 18.06
N GLU A 561 -3.82 -22.94 17.32
CA GLU A 561 -5.23 -23.31 17.52
C GLU A 561 -5.52 -23.68 18.98
N TYR A 562 -4.62 -24.45 19.60
CA TYR A 562 -4.81 -24.96 20.95
C TYR A 562 -4.86 -23.83 21.98
N SER A 563 -3.88 -22.91 21.93
CA SER A 563 -3.84 -21.77 22.85
C SER A 563 -4.99 -20.81 22.62
N ILE A 564 -5.37 -20.56 21.35
CA ILE A 564 -6.50 -19.69 21.03
C ILE A 564 -7.81 -20.33 21.47
N SER A 565 -8.01 -21.63 21.24
CA SER A 565 -9.18 -22.36 21.74
C SER A 565 -9.25 -22.29 23.26
N LYS A 566 -8.13 -22.55 23.96
CA LYS A 566 -8.06 -22.48 25.42
C LYS A 566 -8.34 -21.06 25.95
N LEU A 567 -7.84 -20.04 25.26
CA LEU A 567 -8.12 -18.63 25.53
C LEU A 567 -9.61 -18.35 25.42
N MET A 568 -10.23 -18.73 24.30
CA MET A 568 -11.66 -18.53 24.06
C MET A 568 -12.49 -19.31 25.08
N ASP A 569 -12.13 -20.56 25.37
CA ASP A 569 -12.83 -21.38 26.35
C ASP A 569 -12.81 -20.74 27.73
N THR A 570 -11.63 -20.35 28.21
CA THR A 570 -11.44 -19.79 29.55
C THR A 570 -12.09 -18.40 29.67
N ALA A 571 -11.92 -17.53 28.66
CA ALA A 571 -12.52 -16.19 28.67
C ALA A 571 -14.05 -16.27 28.64
N TYR A 572 -14.63 -17.18 27.86
CA TYR A 572 -16.08 -17.37 27.83
C TYR A 572 -16.61 -18.05 29.10
N ASP A 573 -15.84 -18.93 29.74
CA ASP A 573 -16.22 -19.51 31.04
C ASP A 573 -16.27 -18.43 32.13
N LYS A 574 -15.32 -17.48 32.12
CA LYS A 574 -15.39 -16.28 32.98
C LYS A 574 -16.58 -15.40 32.61
N ALA A 575 -16.85 -15.17 31.32
CA ALA A 575 -17.97 -14.36 30.87
C ALA A 575 -19.35 -14.97 31.21
N LEU A 576 -19.44 -16.30 31.35
CA LEU A 576 -20.67 -17.00 31.75
C LEU A 576 -21.04 -16.82 33.22
N VAL A 577 -20.08 -16.45 34.07
CA VAL A 577 -20.29 -16.20 35.50
C VAL A 577 -20.12 -14.73 35.88
N ASP A 578 -19.61 -13.91 34.96
CA ASP A 578 -19.50 -12.46 35.13
C ASP A 578 -20.89 -11.81 35.01
N ASP A 579 -21.36 -11.19 36.08
CA ASP A 579 -22.70 -10.57 36.12
C ASP A 579 -22.92 -9.52 35.02
N ARG A 580 -21.86 -8.91 34.48
CA ARG A 580 -21.96 -7.90 33.42
C ARG A 580 -22.13 -8.51 32.02
N LEU A 581 -21.78 -9.78 31.84
CA LEU A 581 -21.76 -10.44 30.52
C LEU A 581 -22.66 -11.67 30.44
N ARG A 582 -22.91 -12.32 31.57
CA ARG A 582 -23.65 -13.59 31.68
C ARG A 582 -24.98 -13.56 30.95
N PHE A 583 -25.70 -12.44 30.99
CA PHE A 583 -26.99 -12.26 30.30
C PHE A 583 -26.95 -12.63 28.81
N TYR A 584 -25.87 -12.27 28.11
CA TYR A 584 -25.73 -12.51 26.67
C TYR A 584 -25.44 -13.97 26.31
N PHE A 585 -24.92 -14.75 27.26
CA PHE A 585 -24.48 -16.12 27.04
C PHE A 585 -25.44 -17.18 27.63
N GLU A 586 -26.22 -16.83 28.66
CA GLU A 586 -27.05 -17.78 29.40
C GLU A 586 -28.24 -18.36 28.62
N LYS A 587 -28.88 -17.57 27.75
CA LYS A 587 -30.05 -18.01 26.95
C LYS A 587 -29.63 -18.96 25.83
N ASN A 588 -28.34 -19.01 25.54
CA ASN A 588 -27.75 -19.75 24.43
C ASN A 588 -26.83 -20.87 24.92
N LYS A 589 -27.03 -21.46 26.11
CA LYS A 589 -26.18 -22.53 26.67
C LYS A 589 -25.89 -23.68 25.68
N ALA A 590 -26.89 -24.12 24.92
CA ALA A 590 -26.72 -25.16 23.88
C ALA A 590 -25.87 -24.68 22.68
N LYS A 591 -25.79 -23.37 22.43
CA LYS A 591 -24.99 -22.73 21.37
C LYS A 591 -23.64 -22.19 21.86
N VAL A 592 -23.38 -22.11 23.16
CA VAL A 592 -22.10 -21.58 23.70
C VAL A 592 -20.90 -22.32 23.11
N ALA A 593 -20.98 -23.66 23.00
CA ALA A 593 -19.93 -24.45 22.35
C ALA A 593 -19.73 -24.07 20.87
N SER A 594 -20.81 -23.80 20.15
CA SER A 594 -20.75 -23.31 18.76
C SER A 594 -20.18 -21.89 18.68
N ILE A 595 -20.48 -21.02 19.66
CA ILE A 595 -19.97 -19.64 19.71
C ILE A 595 -18.47 -19.67 19.98
N LYS A 596 -18.01 -20.44 20.99
CA LYS A 596 -16.58 -20.65 21.30
C LYS A 596 -15.80 -21.13 20.06
N LYS A 597 -16.36 -22.08 19.31
CA LYS A 597 -15.77 -22.55 18.05
C LYS A 597 -15.67 -21.45 16.99
N LYS A 598 -16.76 -20.71 16.73
CA LYS A 598 -16.75 -19.60 15.77
C LYS A 598 -15.79 -18.49 16.17
N MET A 599 -15.70 -18.19 17.46
CA MET A 599 -14.75 -17.22 17.99
C MET A 599 -13.31 -17.68 17.87
N THR A 600 -13.04 -18.96 18.10
CA THR A 600 -11.71 -19.55 17.87
C THR A 600 -11.31 -19.42 16.41
N GLN A 601 -12.24 -19.69 15.48
CA GLN A 601 -12.01 -19.50 14.04
C GLN A 601 -11.76 -18.03 13.69
N PHE A 602 -12.62 -17.13 14.16
CA PHE A 602 -12.49 -15.69 13.96
C PHE A 602 -11.14 -15.16 14.45
N VAL A 603 -10.77 -15.47 15.69
CA VAL A 603 -9.51 -15.03 16.31
C VAL A 603 -8.31 -15.68 15.60
N SER A 604 -8.43 -16.93 15.16
CA SER A 604 -7.38 -17.58 14.38
C SER A 604 -7.16 -16.89 13.03
N THR A 605 -8.22 -16.55 12.28
CA THR A 605 -8.11 -15.76 11.04
C THR A 605 -7.46 -14.42 11.30
N LEU A 606 -7.95 -13.71 12.33
CA LEU A 606 -7.52 -12.36 12.67
C LEU A 606 -6.04 -12.29 13.07
N THR A 607 -5.50 -13.36 13.67
CA THR A 607 -4.09 -13.45 14.11
C THR A 607 -3.15 -14.10 13.08
N GLY A 608 -3.64 -14.37 11.86
CA GLY A 608 -2.84 -14.92 10.76
C GLY A 608 -2.77 -16.45 10.70
N GLY A 609 -3.70 -17.15 11.35
CA GLY A 609 -3.86 -18.60 11.31
C GLY A 609 -4.70 -19.09 10.11
N PRO A 610 -4.79 -20.43 9.91
CA PRO A 610 -5.36 -21.05 8.71
C PRO A 610 -6.90 -21.03 8.63
N ALA A 611 -7.60 -20.60 9.69
CA ALA A 611 -9.06 -20.57 9.71
C ALA A 611 -9.60 -19.43 8.83
N GLY A 612 -10.74 -19.63 8.16
CA GLY A 612 -11.45 -18.60 7.38
C GLY A 612 -12.76 -18.20 8.05
N TYR A 613 -12.83 -16.96 8.56
CA TYR A 613 -14.04 -16.34 9.09
C TYR A 613 -14.25 -14.97 8.44
N ASP A 614 -15.47 -14.66 7.98
CA ASP A 614 -15.78 -13.38 7.34
C ASP A 614 -16.21 -12.32 8.37
N ILE A 615 -15.48 -11.21 8.42
CA ILE A 615 -15.76 -10.07 9.32
C ILE A 615 -17.14 -9.47 9.02
N ALA A 616 -17.65 -9.59 7.79
CA ALA A 616 -18.98 -9.11 7.40
C ALA A 616 -20.11 -9.72 8.25
N ASP A 617 -19.92 -10.94 8.76
CA ASP A 617 -20.93 -11.66 9.55
C ASP A 617 -21.11 -11.10 10.97
N LEU A 618 -20.14 -10.32 11.48
CA LEU A 618 -20.19 -9.82 12.85
C LEU A 618 -21.30 -8.78 13.06
N LYS A 619 -21.46 -7.83 12.14
CA LYS A 619 -22.43 -6.74 12.32
C LYS A 619 -23.88 -7.25 12.37
N PRO A 620 -24.35 -8.08 11.42
CA PRO A 620 -25.70 -8.64 11.49
C PRO A 620 -25.93 -9.50 12.74
N ALA A 621 -24.93 -10.26 13.17
CA ALA A 621 -25.06 -11.14 14.33
C ALA A 621 -25.24 -10.37 15.65
N HIS A 622 -24.61 -9.20 15.80
CA HIS A 622 -24.61 -8.44 17.06
C HIS A 622 -25.56 -7.24 17.07
N TYR A 623 -26.08 -6.80 15.91
CA TYR A 623 -26.89 -5.58 15.81
C TYR A 623 -28.07 -5.56 16.79
N ALA A 624 -28.82 -6.66 16.91
CA ALA A 624 -29.99 -6.74 17.79
C ALA A 624 -29.64 -7.05 19.27
N MET A 625 -28.38 -7.34 19.60
CA MET A 625 -27.99 -7.87 20.91
C MET A 625 -27.82 -6.81 22.00
N ASN A 626 -28.07 -5.54 21.73
CA ASN A 626 -27.89 -4.42 22.66
C ASN A 626 -26.57 -4.41 23.44
N ILE A 627 -25.49 -4.85 22.79
CA ILE A 627 -24.15 -4.89 23.37
C ILE A 627 -23.57 -3.48 23.32
N SER A 628 -23.51 -2.82 24.48
CA SER A 628 -22.84 -1.52 24.64
C SER A 628 -21.31 -1.62 24.63
N ASN A 629 -20.63 -0.47 24.57
CA ASN A 629 -19.17 -0.42 24.70
C ASN A 629 -18.69 -0.96 26.04
N PHE A 630 -19.42 -0.72 27.14
CA PHE A 630 -19.11 -1.28 28.45
C PHE A 630 -19.02 -2.81 28.43
N HIS A 631 -19.96 -3.48 27.75
CA HIS A 631 -19.93 -4.94 27.61
C HIS A 631 -18.76 -5.41 26.75
N PHE A 632 -18.49 -4.73 25.63
CA PHE A 632 -17.35 -5.06 24.78
C PHE A 632 -16.01 -4.89 25.52
N ASP A 633 -15.84 -3.80 26.27
CA ASP A 633 -14.66 -3.54 27.09
C ASP A 633 -14.51 -4.54 28.22
N THR A 634 -15.62 -4.95 28.84
CA THR A 634 -15.60 -6.02 29.84
C THR A 634 -15.09 -7.33 29.24
N MET A 635 -15.54 -7.69 28.02
CA MET A 635 -15.07 -8.89 27.32
C MET A 635 -13.59 -8.78 26.94
N LEU A 636 -13.14 -7.63 26.43
CA LEU A 636 -11.72 -7.37 26.17
C LEU A 636 -10.89 -7.48 27.45
N GLY A 637 -11.39 -6.98 28.58
CA GLY A 637 -10.76 -7.11 29.89
C GLY A 637 -10.60 -8.57 30.30
N LEU A 638 -11.64 -9.40 30.14
CA LEU A 638 -11.56 -10.83 30.41
C LEU A 638 -10.55 -11.55 29.49
N LEU A 639 -10.48 -11.17 28.21
CA LEU A 639 -9.48 -11.70 27.28
C LEU A 639 -8.05 -11.33 27.69
N ALA A 640 -7.83 -10.07 28.10
CA ALA A 640 -6.53 -9.61 28.57
C ALA A 640 -6.11 -10.32 29.87
N ILE A 641 -7.00 -10.42 30.85
CA ILE A 641 -6.77 -11.17 32.10
C ILE A 641 -6.45 -12.63 31.78
N THR A 642 -7.23 -13.26 30.89
CA THR A 642 -7.02 -14.66 30.53
C THR A 642 -5.67 -14.87 29.85
N LEU A 643 -5.25 -13.96 28.97
CA LEU A 643 -3.93 -14.00 28.35
C LEU A 643 -2.81 -13.86 29.38
N LEU A 644 -2.90 -12.87 30.27
CA LEU A 644 -1.83 -12.50 31.18
C LEU A 644 -1.73 -13.42 32.41
N GLU A 645 -2.85 -13.81 33.00
CA GLU A 645 -2.89 -14.54 34.27
C GLU A 645 -3.06 -16.04 34.07
N ASP A 646 -4.05 -16.46 33.26
CA ASP A 646 -4.38 -17.89 33.10
C ASP A 646 -3.48 -18.59 32.07
N LEU A 647 -3.10 -17.88 31.00
CA LEU A 647 -2.25 -18.41 29.93
C LEU A 647 -0.79 -17.95 30.03
N GLN A 648 -0.49 -16.97 30.89
CA GLN A 648 0.86 -16.45 31.11
C GLN A 648 1.57 -16.02 29.82
N VAL A 649 0.80 -15.45 28.90
CA VAL A 649 1.28 -14.91 27.63
C VAL A 649 2.09 -13.64 27.90
N GLU A 650 3.19 -13.47 27.17
CA GLU A 650 4.03 -12.28 27.26
C GLU A 650 3.20 -11.00 26.98
N LYS A 651 3.37 -9.97 27.82
CA LYS A 651 2.60 -8.72 27.75
C LYS A 651 2.63 -8.06 26.37
N ALA A 652 3.79 -8.05 25.71
CA ALA A 652 3.94 -7.51 24.37
C ALA A 652 3.05 -8.25 23.36
N LEU A 653 2.96 -9.58 23.49
CA LEU A 653 2.15 -10.43 22.63
C LEU A 653 0.65 -10.28 22.93
N ALA A 654 0.28 -10.18 24.21
CA ALA A 654 -1.09 -9.91 24.62
C ALA A 654 -1.56 -8.55 24.09
N ARG A 655 -0.71 -7.51 24.13
CA ARG A 655 -1.05 -6.20 23.57
C ARG A 655 -1.25 -6.23 22.07
N GLU A 656 -0.34 -6.89 21.36
CA GLU A 656 -0.46 -7.08 19.91
C GLU A 656 -1.82 -7.72 19.57
N PHE A 657 -2.20 -8.78 20.29
CA PHE A 657 -3.51 -9.42 20.19
C PHE A 657 -4.69 -8.49 20.47
N MET A 658 -4.64 -7.73 21.57
CA MET A 658 -5.70 -6.77 21.90
C MET A 658 -5.85 -5.70 20.82
N GLY A 659 -4.73 -5.25 20.24
CA GLY A 659 -4.72 -4.27 19.14
C GLY A 659 -5.47 -4.77 17.91
N VAL A 660 -5.31 -6.05 17.54
CA VAL A 660 -6.02 -6.59 16.36
C VAL A 660 -7.53 -6.73 16.60
N LEU A 661 -7.98 -6.87 17.86
CA LEU A 661 -9.40 -6.95 18.20
C LEU A 661 -10.12 -5.60 18.27
N GLN A 662 -9.41 -4.48 18.43
CA GLN A 662 -10.05 -3.16 18.61
C GLN A 662 -10.91 -2.70 17.41
N PRO A 663 -10.47 -2.83 16.13
CA PRO A 663 -11.29 -2.43 14.98
C PRO A 663 -12.65 -3.15 14.91
N VAL A 664 -12.77 -4.31 15.56
CA VAL A 664 -13.97 -5.14 15.61
C VAL A 664 -15.09 -4.48 16.43
N ARG A 665 -14.76 -3.55 17.34
CA ARG A 665 -15.71 -2.88 18.24
C ARG A 665 -16.90 -2.31 17.48
N ALA A 666 -16.66 -1.57 16.40
CA ALA A 666 -17.71 -0.94 15.63
C ALA A 666 -18.70 -1.99 15.09
N HIS A 667 -18.23 -3.16 14.68
CA HIS A 667 -19.11 -4.22 14.17
C HIS A 667 -20.02 -4.80 15.27
N ILE A 668 -19.61 -4.76 16.54
CA ILE A 668 -20.37 -5.35 17.65
C ILE A 668 -21.29 -4.34 18.33
N THR A 669 -20.80 -3.12 18.60
CA THR A 669 -21.51 -2.15 19.45
C THR A 669 -22.44 -1.21 18.69
N THR A 670 -22.35 -1.16 17.35
CA THR A 670 -23.14 -0.24 16.51
C THR A 670 -24.63 -0.29 16.83
N GLY A 671 -25.20 -1.49 17.01
CA GLY A 671 -26.64 -1.63 17.28
C GLY A 671 -27.08 -0.87 18.53
N TYR A 672 -26.34 -1.04 19.63
CA TYR A 672 -26.60 -0.31 20.88
C TYR A 672 -26.42 1.19 20.71
N THR A 673 -25.31 1.61 20.09
CA THR A 673 -24.96 3.03 19.92
C THR A 673 -26.04 3.79 19.15
N VAL A 674 -26.54 3.22 18.05
CA VAL A 674 -27.56 3.85 17.21
C VAL A 674 -28.88 3.98 17.95
N ARG A 675 -29.35 2.89 18.57
CA ARG A 675 -30.62 2.89 19.31
C ARG A 675 -30.58 3.87 20.48
N SER A 676 -29.51 3.83 21.27
CA SER A 676 -29.28 4.69 22.46
C SER A 676 -29.49 6.17 22.16
N GLU A 677 -29.02 6.60 21.00
CA GLU A 677 -29.01 8.00 20.64
C GLU A 677 -30.27 8.43 19.88
N MET A 678 -30.91 7.52 19.14
CA MET A 678 -32.27 7.75 18.61
C MET A 678 -33.25 7.97 19.77
N ALA A 679 -33.16 7.13 20.80
CA ALA A 679 -33.96 7.29 22.00
C ALA A 679 -33.67 8.60 22.73
N ARG A 680 -32.39 8.92 22.95
CA ARG A 680 -31.98 10.18 23.59
C ARG A 680 -32.56 11.40 22.89
N LYS A 681 -32.50 11.46 21.55
CA LYS A 681 -33.10 12.55 20.74
C LYS A 681 -34.62 12.61 20.84
N ASN A 682 -35.30 11.48 20.95
CA ASN A 682 -36.76 11.45 21.10
C ASN A 682 -37.18 11.89 22.52
N VAL A 683 -36.37 11.60 23.54
CA VAL A 683 -36.55 12.08 24.91
C VAL A 683 -36.29 13.58 25.05
N GLU A 684 -35.34 14.14 24.29
CA GLU A 684 -35.08 15.59 24.23
C GLU A 684 -36.26 16.42 23.69
N LYS A 685 -37.22 15.79 22.98
CA LYS A 685 -38.48 16.44 22.53
C LYS A 685 -39.53 16.60 23.64
N GLY A 686 -39.21 16.16 24.86
CA GLY A 686 -40.09 16.18 26.03
C GLY A 686 -40.58 14.78 26.36
N LEU A 687 -40.37 14.35 27.61
CA LEU A 687 -40.77 13.03 28.07
C LEU A 687 -42.29 12.82 27.97
N ASP A 688 -43.10 13.86 28.12
CA ASP A 688 -44.58 13.80 28.04
C ASP A 688 -45.09 13.09 26.77
N HIS A 689 -44.37 13.21 25.65
CA HIS A 689 -44.68 12.53 24.39
C HIS A 689 -44.40 11.01 24.44
N LEU A 690 -43.37 10.57 25.18
CA LEU A 690 -43.13 9.15 25.45
C LEU A 690 -44.26 8.58 26.31
N PHE A 691 -44.67 9.29 27.36
CA PHE A 691 -45.82 8.91 28.19
C PHE A 691 -47.10 8.74 27.36
N GLU A 692 -47.41 9.66 26.46
CA GLU A 692 -48.58 9.56 25.56
C GLU A 692 -48.49 8.36 24.61
N ARG A 693 -47.33 8.15 23.95
CA ARG A 693 -47.11 7.01 23.04
C ARG A 693 -47.15 5.65 23.72
N MET A 694 -46.80 5.62 25.01
CA MET A 694 -46.96 4.44 25.86
C MET A 694 -48.42 4.16 26.23
N GLY A 695 -49.37 5.02 25.82
CA GLY A 695 -50.79 4.92 26.14
C GLY A 695 -51.17 5.59 27.47
N GLY A 696 -50.35 6.55 27.93
CA GLY A 696 -50.51 7.23 29.20
C GLY A 696 -50.48 6.26 30.39
N LYS A 697 -51.16 6.65 31.48
CA LYS A 697 -51.22 5.85 32.70
C LYS A 697 -51.78 4.44 32.46
N GLU A 698 -52.84 4.31 31.66
CA GLU A 698 -53.49 3.03 31.38
C GLU A 698 -52.59 2.09 30.57
N GLY A 699 -51.81 2.63 29.63
CA GLY A 699 -50.86 1.84 28.86
C GLY A 699 -49.67 1.35 29.70
N ILE A 700 -49.14 2.20 30.59
CA ILE A 700 -48.09 1.79 31.55
C ILE A 700 -48.62 0.73 32.53
N LEU A 701 -49.85 0.86 33.01
CA LEU A 701 -50.48 -0.16 33.86
C LEU A 701 -50.60 -1.51 33.14
N LYS A 702 -51.09 -1.53 31.89
CA LYS A 702 -51.16 -2.74 31.08
C LYS A 702 -49.79 -3.36 30.82
N LEU A 703 -48.78 -2.52 30.60
CA LEU A 703 -47.40 -2.96 30.45
C LEU A 703 -46.89 -3.62 31.74
N LEU A 704 -47.12 -2.99 32.89
CA LEU A 704 -46.74 -3.57 34.16
C LEU A 704 -47.49 -4.86 34.47
N ASP A 705 -48.78 -4.97 34.13
CA ASP A 705 -49.53 -6.22 34.28
C ASP A 705 -48.90 -7.36 33.47
N SER A 706 -48.54 -7.08 32.22
CA SER A 706 -47.81 -8.02 31.36
C SER A 706 -46.43 -8.35 31.93
N LEU A 707 -45.69 -7.34 32.39
CA LEU A 707 -44.35 -7.49 32.98
C LEU A 707 -44.38 -8.35 34.24
N TYR A 708 -45.31 -8.12 35.15
CA TYR A 708 -45.36 -8.84 36.42
C TYR A 708 -45.74 -10.31 36.25
N GLN A 709 -46.49 -10.66 35.19
CA GLN A 709 -46.67 -12.06 34.81
C GLN A 709 -45.34 -12.72 34.38
N LEU A 710 -44.49 -11.98 33.66
CA LEU A 710 -43.16 -12.46 33.25
C LEU A 710 -42.20 -12.51 34.45
N VAL A 711 -42.11 -11.46 35.25
CA VAL A 711 -41.21 -11.36 36.41
C VAL A 711 -41.54 -12.40 37.47
N ALA A 712 -42.83 -12.65 37.74
CA ALA A 712 -43.25 -13.68 38.70
C ALA A 712 -42.87 -15.11 38.25
N SER A 713 -42.68 -15.32 36.95
CA SER A 713 -42.27 -16.61 36.38
C SER A 713 -40.78 -16.68 36.04
N ASP A 714 -40.05 -15.55 36.06
CA ASP A 714 -38.63 -15.52 35.76
C ASP A 714 -37.78 -15.96 36.96
N ALA A 715 -37.29 -17.21 36.90
CA ALA A 715 -36.41 -17.78 37.91
C ALA A 715 -35.13 -16.96 38.19
N ARG A 716 -34.75 -16.03 37.31
CA ARG A 716 -33.56 -15.18 37.45
C ARG A 716 -33.79 -14.01 38.41
N ILE A 717 -35.04 -13.54 38.55
CA ILE A 717 -35.37 -12.32 39.31
C ILE A 717 -36.61 -12.44 40.20
N LYS A 718 -37.43 -13.50 40.09
CA LYS A 718 -38.68 -13.67 40.84
C LYS A 718 -38.53 -13.53 42.35
N ASP A 719 -37.38 -13.92 42.90
CA ASP A 719 -37.13 -13.92 44.35
C ASP A 719 -37.05 -12.48 44.91
N PHE A 720 -36.84 -11.46 44.06
CA PHE A 720 -36.91 -10.05 44.43
C PHE A 720 -38.35 -9.52 44.57
N PHE A 721 -39.36 -10.28 44.14
CA PHE A 721 -40.75 -9.83 43.96
C PHE A 721 -41.78 -10.66 44.74
N GLY A 722 -41.49 -11.08 45.98
CA GLY A 722 -42.37 -11.97 46.76
C GLY A 722 -43.82 -11.49 47.03
N ASP A 723 -44.71 -12.46 47.29
CA ASP A 723 -46.18 -12.34 47.31
C ASP A 723 -46.78 -11.31 48.29
N GLY A 724 -46.06 -10.92 49.35
CA GLY A 724 -46.58 -9.99 50.38
C GLY A 724 -46.40 -8.49 50.05
N THR A 725 -45.57 -8.17 49.06
CA THR A 725 -45.19 -6.79 48.69
C THR A 725 -45.40 -6.46 47.22
N LEU A 726 -45.76 -7.45 46.39
CA LEU A 726 -45.87 -7.31 44.94
C LEU A 726 -46.76 -6.13 44.51
N GLU A 727 -47.95 -5.98 45.09
CA GLU A 727 -48.83 -4.86 44.73
C GLU A 727 -48.23 -3.50 45.11
N LYS A 728 -47.50 -3.41 46.24
CA LYS A 728 -46.83 -2.16 46.64
C LYS A 728 -45.64 -1.84 45.73
N ILE A 729 -44.88 -2.87 45.31
CA ILE A 729 -43.77 -2.71 44.36
C ILE A 729 -44.32 -2.33 42.98
N ARG A 730 -45.42 -2.95 42.55
CA ARG A 730 -46.13 -2.63 41.30
C ARG A 730 -46.65 -1.20 41.30
N GLU A 731 -47.32 -0.76 42.37
CA GLU A 731 -47.77 0.63 42.54
C GLU A 731 -46.59 1.60 42.54
N GLY A 732 -45.52 1.32 43.32
CA GLY A 732 -44.32 2.15 43.38
C GLY A 732 -43.62 2.28 42.03
N GLN A 733 -43.38 1.16 41.34
CA GLN A 733 -42.80 1.15 39.99
C GLN A 733 -43.71 1.83 38.97
N THR A 734 -45.03 1.69 39.08
CA THR A 734 -45.97 2.44 38.22
C THR A 734 -45.74 3.93 38.36
N LEU A 735 -45.65 4.44 39.58
CA LEU A 735 -45.43 5.87 39.84
C LEU A 735 -44.04 6.33 39.36
N VAL A 736 -42.98 5.55 39.63
CA VAL A 736 -41.62 5.85 39.17
C VAL A 736 -41.56 5.87 37.64
N LEU A 737 -42.17 4.90 36.96
CA LEU A 737 -42.15 4.81 35.50
C LEU A 737 -43.04 5.87 34.84
N ILE A 738 -44.19 6.23 35.44
CA ILE A 738 -44.99 7.37 35.01
C ILE A 738 -44.12 8.63 35.05
N GLU A 739 -43.44 8.90 36.17
CA GLU A 739 -42.56 10.07 36.28
C GLU A 739 -41.36 10.00 35.33
N LEU A 740 -40.70 8.83 35.23
CA LEU A 740 -39.55 8.59 34.37
C LEU A 740 -39.88 8.82 32.89
N PHE A 741 -41.07 8.42 32.45
CA PHE A 741 -41.52 8.57 31.07
C PHE A 741 -42.27 9.87 30.81
N GLY A 742 -42.33 10.82 31.75
CA GLY A 742 -42.89 12.17 31.53
C GLY A 742 -44.35 12.37 31.88
N GLY A 743 -44.96 11.43 32.60
CA GLY A 743 -46.24 11.63 33.24
C GLY A 743 -46.16 12.54 34.47
N PRO A 744 -47.31 12.84 35.12
CA PRO A 744 -47.35 13.73 36.28
C PRO A 744 -46.42 13.26 37.40
N LYS A 745 -45.74 14.21 38.05
CA LYS A 745 -44.80 13.96 39.15
C LYS A 745 -45.55 13.52 40.41
N VAL A 746 -45.84 12.22 40.52
CA VAL A 746 -46.65 11.64 41.61
C VAL A 746 -45.89 10.67 42.50
N TYR A 747 -44.60 10.39 42.23
CA TYR A 747 -43.82 9.53 43.12
C TYR A 747 -43.29 10.30 44.34
N ASN A 748 -43.88 10.00 45.51
CA ASN A 748 -43.42 10.52 46.81
C ASN A 748 -42.80 9.43 47.69
N GLY A 749 -42.34 8.34 47.06
CA GLY A 749 -41.80 7.18 47.77
C GLY A 749 -40.34 7.36 48.20
N ARG A 750 -39.74 6.29 48.75
CA ARG A 750 -38.33 6.28 49.17
C ARG A 750 -37.40 6.40 47.97
N ASP A 751 -36.20 6.91 48.22
CA ASP A 751 -35.14 6.98 47.22
C ASP A 751 -34.80 5.59 46.64
N LEU A 752 -34.63 5.51 45.32
CA LEU A 752 -34.42 4.23 44.63
C LEU A 752 -33.14 3.53 45.10
N LYS A 753 -32.06 4.26 45.38
CA LYS A 753 -30.81 3.67 45.88
C LYS A 753 -31.01 3.10 47.28
N GLU A 754 -31.68 3.83 48.16
CA GLU A 754 -31.98 3.34 49.52
C GLU A 754 -32.93 2.13 49.53
N ILE A 755 -33.86 2.02 48.56
CA ILE A 755 -34.73 0.84 48.44
C ILE A 755 -33.93 -0.40 48.03
N HIS A 756 -32.95 -0.26 47.13
CA HIS A 756 -32.22 -1.40 46.55
C HIS A 756 -30.91 -1.75 47.27
N LYS A 757 -30.46 -0.92 48.22
CA LYS A 757 -29.20 -1.06 48.97
C LYS A 757 -28.95 -2.46 49.55
N ASP A 758 -29.98 -3.06 50.14
CA ASP A 758 -29.86 -4.37 50.83
C ASP A 758 -30.34 -5.55 49.96
N LEU A 759 -30.72 -5.30 48.70
CA LEU A 759 -31.27 -6.31 47.80
C LEU A 759 -30.19 -7.04 46.98
N ASN A 760 -28.91 -6.63 47.06
CA ASN A 760 -27.79 -7.23 46.32
C ASN A 760 -28.09 -7.41 44.81
N VAL A 761 -28.75 -6.42 44.21
CA VAL A 761 -29.02 -6.37 42.77
C VAL A 761 -27.68 -6.22 42.02
N THR A 762 -27.53 -6.91 40.89
CA THR A 762 -26.32 -6.90 40.06
C THR A 762 -26.67 -6.49 38.62
N ASP A 763 -25.67 -6.22 37.77
CA ASP A 763 -25.93 -5.89 36.35
C ASP A 763 -26.79 -6.98 35.67
N TYR A 764 -26.49 -8.24 35.99
CA TYR A 764 -27.24 -9.40 35.52
C TYR A 764 -28.73 -9.31 35.85
N HIS A 765 -29.07 -8.99 37.10
CA HIS A 765 -30.47 -8.88 37.54
C HIS A 765 -31.18 -7.71 36.83
N PHE A 766 -30.49 -6.59 36.64
CA PHE A 766 -31.02 -5.44 35.92
C PHE A 766 -31.27 -5.75 34.44
N ASP A 767 -30.34 -6.43 33.76
CA ASP A 767 -30.51 -6.87 32.37
C ASP A 767 -31.64 -7.90 32.20
N CYS A 768 -31.81 -8.79 33.18
CA CYS A 768 -32.93 -9.72 33.21
C CYS A 768 -34.27 -8.98 33.29
N PHE A 769 -34.35 -7.98 34.17
CA PHE A 769 -35.53 -7.12 34.30
C PHE A 769 -35.81 -6.34 33.01
N CYS A 770 -34.81 -5.65 32.43
CA CYS A 770 -34.96 -4.96 31.14
C CYS A 770 -35.38 -5.89 30.01
N SER A 771 -34.89 -7.14 30.01
CA SER A 771 -35.30 -8.15 29.03
C SER A 771 -36.76 -8.56 29.16
N ASP A 772 -37.27 -8.71 30.38
CA ASP A 772 -38.68 -9.04 30.60
C ASP A 772 -39.58 -7.84 30.33
N PHE A 773 -39.08 -6.63 30.64
CA PHE A 773 -39.68 -5.36 30.24
C PHE A 773 -39.84 -5.26 28.71
N GLN A 774 -38.79 -5.58 27.96
CA GLN A 774 -38.82 -5.64 26.49
C GLN A 774 -39.86 -6.66 25.98
N LYS A 775 -39.86 -7.89 26.54
CA LYS A 775 -40.83 -8.93 26.16
C LYS A 775 -42.27 -8.49 26.43
N ALA A 776 -42.52 -7.83 27.56
CA ALA A 776 -43.84 -7.34 27.93
C ALA A 776 -44.35 -6.33 26.90
N MET A 777 -43.50 -5.38 26.47
CA MET A 777 -43.82 -4.41 25.42
C MET A 777 -44.04 -5.07 24.05
N MET A 778 -43.19 -6.03 23.66
CA MET A 778 -43.36 -6.79 22.42
C MET A 778 -44.68 -7.59 22.42
N GLY A 779 -45.04 -8.21 23.55
CA GLY A 779 -46.30 -8.95 23.70
C GLY A 779 -47.55 -8.06 23.61
N LEU A 780 -47.40 -6.76 23.90
CA LEU A 780 -48.44 -5.75 23.70
C LEU A 780 -48.45 -5.15 22.29
N GLY A 781 -47.56 -5.59 21.39
CA GLY A 781 -47.47 -5.11 20.02
C GLY A 781 -46.92 -3.69 19.88
N MET A 782 -46.12 -3.23 20.85
CA MET A 782 -45.44 -1.94 20.77
C MET A 782 -44.40 -1.93 19.64
N ASP A 783 -44.25 -0.78 18.98
CA ASP A 783 -43.26 -0.56 17.92
C ASP A 783 -41.83 -0.75 18.44
N GLU A 784 -40.93 -1.32 17.62
CA GLU A 784 -39.55 -1.57 18.01
C GLU A 784 -38.80 -0.29 18.42
N ASN A 785 -39.06 0.85 17.76
CA ASN A 785 -38.41 2.11 18.14
C ASN A 785 -38.94 2.62 19.48
N LEU A 786 -40.23 2.41 19.78
CA LEU A 786 -40.81 2.75 21.08
C LEU A 786 -40.22 1.88 22.19
N ILE A 787 -40.07 0.58 21.92
CA ILE A 787 -39.40 -0.37 22.83
C ILE A 787 -37.98 0.10 23.16
N ASP A 788 -37.21 0.46 22.13
CA ASP A 788 -35.85 0.97 22.30
C ASP A 788 -35.83 2.26 23.12
N GLU A 789 -36.69 3.23 22.79
CA GLU A 789 -36.85 4.49 23.53
C GLU A 789 -37.06 4.26 25.03
N VAL A 790 -37.92 3.32 25.38
CA VAL A 790 -38.24 3.00 26.76
C VAL A 790 -37.05 2.34 27.48
N LEU A 791 -36.42 1.34 26.88
CA LEU A 791 -35.28 0.65 27.49
C LEU A 791 -34.11 1.60 27.75
N ILE A 792 -33.86 2.53 26.84
CA ILE A 792 -32.78 3.52 26.97
C ILE A 792 -33.12 4.57 28.03
N THR A 793 -34.39 4.96 28.16
CA THR A 793 -34.81 5.87 29.24
C THR A 793 -34.68 5.22 30.62
N MET A 794 -34.79 3.90 30.70
CA MET A 794 -34.58 3.13 31.93
C MET A 794 -33.10 2.90 32.26
N GLU A 795 -32.22 2.83 31.26
CA GLU A 795 -30.81 2.47 31.45
C GLU A 795 -30.05 3.33 32.49
N PRO A 796 -30.25 4.67 32.60
CA PRO A 796 -29.64 5.48 33.66
C PRO A 796 -29.99 5.04 35.08
N LEU A 797 -31.17 4.42 35.29
CA LEU A 797 -31.58 3.92 36.61
C LEU A 797 -30.67 2.79 37.10
N ARG A 798 -29.91 2.14 36.21
CA ARG A 798 -28.98 1.06 36.57
C ARG A 798 -28.04 1.47 37.68
N GLN A 799 -27.42 2.66 37.60
CA GLN A 799 -26.47 3.11 38.61
C GLN A 799 -27.14 3.37 39.95
N THR A 800 -28.32 3.99 39.93
CA THR A 800 -29.10 4.26 41.14
C THR A 800 -29.59 2.98 41.80
N VAL A 801 -30.11 2.03 41.02
CA VAL A 801 -30.61 0.72 41.49
C VAL A 801 -29.47 -0.13 42.05
N LEU A 802 -28.29 -0.09 41.43
CA LEU A 802 -27.11 -0.81 41.91
C LEU A 802 -26.37 -0.08 43.04
N GLY A 803 -26.85 1.11 43.45
CA GLY A 803 -26.25 1.93 44.49
C GLY A 803 -24.84 2.45 44.18
N ARG A 804 -24.50 2.57 42.90
CA ARG A 804 -23.19 2.97 42.38
C ARG A 804 -23.07 4.49 42.25
N ASP A 805 -23.03 5.21 43.37
CA ASP A 805 -22.59 6.60 43.33
C ASP A 805 -21.06 6.65 43.42
N GLY A 806 -20.37 7.03 42.33
CA GLY A 806 -18.93 7.34 42.32
C GLY A 806 -17.96 6.15 42.43
N ASN A 807 -18.44 4.91 42.35
CA ASN A 807 -17.61 3.71 42.53
C ASN A 807 -16.91 3.20 41.25
N GLU A 808 -17.01 3.93 40.13
CA GLU A 808 -16.11 3.74 39.00
C GLU A 808 -14.65 3.88 39.45
N ALA A 809 -14.36 4.72 40.45
CA ALA A 809 -13.04 4.88 41.05
C ALA A 809 -12.53 3.64 41.80
N ALA A 810 -13.41 2.83 42.41
CA ALA A 810 -13.01 1.60 43.11
C ALA A 810 -12.84 0.40 42.15
N LEU A 811 -13.64 0.33 41.09
CA LEU A 811 -13.49 -0.66 40.02
C LEU A 811 -12.26 -0.33 39.14
N ALA A 812 -12.04 0.96 38.88
CA ALA A 812 -10.79 1.49 38.35
C ALA A 812 -9.58 1.22 39.25
N ALA A 813 -9.72 1.33 40.57
CA ALA A 813 -8.63 1.07 41.51
C ALA A 813 -8.17 -0.39 41.49
N GLN A 814 -9.05 -1.34 41.16
CA GLN A 814 -8.66 -2.74 40.90
C GLN A 814 -7.85 -2.94 39.61
N MET A 815 -8.01 -2.05 38.61
CA MET A 815 -7.31 -2.12 37.32
C MET A 815 -6.08 -1.20 37.20
N LYS A 816 -5.89 -0.26 38.14
CA LYS A 816 -4.86 0.80 38.09
C LYS A 816 -3.65 0.55 38.98
N VAL A 817 -3.69 -0.48 39.82
CA VAL A 817 -2.68 -0.73 40.85
C VAL A 817 -1.89 -1.99 40.52
N LYS A 818 -0.59 -1.84 40.32
CA LYS A 818 0.35 -2.94 40.11
C LYS A 818 1.41 -2.86 41.19
N ASP A 819 1.66 -3.99 41.88
CA ASP A 819 2.55 -4.06 43.05
C ASP A 819 2.19 -3.06 44.17
N GLY A 820 0.89 -2.79 44.35
CA GLY A 820 0.42 -1.84 45.36
C GLY A 820 0.60 -0.35 45.01
N LYS A 821 1.05 -0.02 43.79
CA LYS A 821 1.23 1.36 43.32
C LYS A 821 0.29 1.71 42.15
N PRO A 822 -0.42 2.85 42.20
CA PRO A 822 -1.22 3.37 41.09
C PRO A 822 -0.33 3.84 39.92
N ILE A 823 -0.93 3.97 38.72
CA ILE A 823 -0.22 4.44 37.50
C ILE A 823 0.45 5.80 37.74
N ILE A 824 -0.21 6.72 38.45
CA ILE A 824 0.34 8.05 38.74
C ILE A 824 1.68 7.97 39.49
N ASP A 825 1.82 7.06 40.45
CA ASP A 825 3.08 6.86 41.20
C ASP A 825 4.16 6.23 40.33
N ARG A 826 3.76 5.33 39.43
CA ARG A 826 4.67 4.65 38.49
C ARG A 826 5.19 5.56 37.37
N ILE A 827 4.45 6.63 37.06
CA ILE A 827 4.85 7.70 36.13
C ILE A 827 5.79 8.72 36.81
N GLY A 828 5.92 8.67 38.15
CA GLY A 828 6.76 9.58 38.94
C GLY A 828 5.97 10.66 39.68
N GLY A 829 4.67 10.47 39.87
CA GLY A 829 3.81 11.31 40.70
C GLY A 829 3.25 12.53 39.98
N ASP A 830 2.66 13.43 40.76
CA ASP A 830 1.83 14.54 40.27
C ASP A 830 2.61 15.53 39.38
N MET A 831 3.88 15.80 39.72
CA MET A 831 4.74 16.70 38.94
C MET A 831 5.02 16.16 37.53
N ASN A 832 5.29 14.86 37.42
CA ASN A 832 5.53 14.22 36.13
C ASN A 832 4.25 14.15 35.31
N LEU A 833 3.09 13.93 35.95
CA LEU A 833 1.80 13.94 35.26
C LEU A 833 1.44 15.32 34.70
N GLU A 834 1.73 16.38 35.44
CA GLU A 834 1.54 17.76 34.98
C GLU A 834 2.47 18.05 33.79
N ALA A 835 3.76 17.71 33.88
CA ALA A 835 4.72 17.87 32.79
C ALA A 835 4.34 17.05 31.54
N LEU A 836 3.86 15.81 31.74
CA LEU A 836 3.33 14.97 30.66
C LEU A 836 2.11 15.59 30.00
N THR A 837 1.17 16.10 30.80
CA THR A 837 -0.04 16.71 30.26
C THR A 837 0.31 17.95 29.43
N GLU A 838 1.28 18.74 29.89
CA GLU A 838 1.77 19.92 29.18
C GLU A 838 2.46 19.54 27.87
N SER A 839 3.41 18.59 27.90
CA SER A 839 4.13 18.08 26.72
C SER A 839 3.17 17.47 25.69
N MET A 840 2.22 16.64 26.16
CA MET A 840 1.23 15.99 25.30
C MET A 840 0.35 17.02 24.61
N PHE A 841 -0.11 18.04 25.35
CA PHE A 841 -0.96 19.09 24.79
C PHE A 841 -0.19 19.97 23.81
N ASP A 842 1.08 20.27 24.08
CA ASP A 842 1.92 21.05 23.18
C ASP A 842 2.19 20.29 21.87
N LYS A 843 2.45 18.97 21.93
CA LYS A 843 2.53 18.10 20.75
C LYS A 843 1.21 18.06 19.98
N ALA A 844 0.09 17.89 20.68
CA ALA A 844 -1.23 17.89 20.06
C ALA A 844 -1.58 19.23 19.39
N MET A 845 -1.04 20.34 19.90
CA MET A 845 -1.15 21.67 19.27
C MET A 845 -0.26 21.86 18.04
N THR A 846 0.68 20.93 17.78
CA THR A 846 1.52 20.91 16.58
C THR A 846 1.17 19.79 15.61
N ASP A 847 0.37 18.81 16.04
CA ASP A 847 -0.07 17.69 15.21
C ASP A 847 -1.21 18.12 14.29
N ASP A 848 -0.97 18.05 12.97
CA ASP A 848 -1.91 18.48 11.93
C ASP A 848 -3.26 17.73 11.96
N ARG A 849 -3.31 16.54 12.59
CA ARG A 849 -4.52 15.70 12.70
C ARG A 849 -5.48 16.19 13.78
N ILE A 850 -4.98 16.81 14.85
CA ILE A 850 -5.78 17.11 16.06
C ILE A 850 -5.69 18.55 16.56
N ARG A 851 -4.69 19.32 16.12
CA ARG A 851 -4.46 20.72 16.51
C ARG A 851 -5.73 21.57 16.44
N TYR A 852 -6.51 21.39 15.37
CA TYR A 852 -7.74 22.13 15.12
C TYR A 852 -8.77 22.05 16.28
N PHE A 853 -8.88 20.89 16.95
CA PHE A 853 -9.83 20.72 18.06
C PHE A 853 -9.41 21.54 19.30
N LEU A 854 -8.12 21.87 19.39
CA LEU A 854 -7.47 22.49 20.54
C LEU A 854 -7.21 24.00 20.36
N GLU A 855 -7.31 24.55 19.14
CA GLU A 855 -7.16 25.98 18.84
C GLU A 855 -8.30 26.83 19.47
N LYS A 856 -8.12 27.23 20.74
CA LYS A 856 -9.04 28.10 21.50
C LYS A 856 -8.30 29.32 22.07
N GLY A 857 -9.03 30.29 22.62
CA GLY A 857 -8.41 31.42 23.33
C GLY A 857 -7.58 30.96 24.53
N LYS A 858 -6.51 31.68 24.88
CA LYS A 858 -5.54 31.31 25.94
C LYS A 858 -6.20 30.85 27.26
N ALA A 859 -7.27 31.52 27.68
CA ALA A 859 -8.03 31.14 28.88
C ALA A 859 -8.74 29.77 28.76
N LYS A 860 -9.28 29.47 27.57
CA LYS A 860 -9.92 28.16 27.27
C LYS A 860 -8.89 27.05 27.14
N ILE A 861 -7.73 27.33 26.53
CA ILE A 861 -6.61 26.36 26.47
C ILE A 861 -6.16 25.98 27.88
N ARG A 862 -5.97 26.98 28.76
CA ARG A 862 -5.60 26.72 30.16
C ARG A 862 -6.63 25.86 30.88
N ALA A 863 -7.93 26.14 30.68
CA ALA A 863 -9.00 25.34 31.25
C ALA A 863 -9.06 23.90 30.67
N LEU A 864 -8.77 23.72 29.38
CA LEU A 864 -8.71 22.39 28.74
C LEU A 864 -7.52 21.58 29.25
N LYS A 865 -6.33 22.18 29.33
CA LYS A 865 -5.14 21.56 29.95
C LYS A 865 -5.43 21.11 31.38
N GLN A 866 -6.06 21.98 32.17
CA GLN A 866 -6.47 21.66 33.54
C GLN A 866 -7.47 20.50 33.61
N LYS A 867 -8.48 20.48 32.73
CA LYS A 867 -9.46 19.38 32.66
C LYS A 867 -8.83 18.06 32.22
N MET A 868 -7.93 18.10 31.24
CA MET A 868 -7.18 16.93 30.77
C MET A 868 -6.32 16.37 31.91
N TYR A 869 -5.59 17.24 32.60
CA TYR A 869 -4.80 16.86 33.76
C TYR A 869 -5.68 16.28 34.88
N GLN A 870 -6.83 16.88 35.20
CA GLN A 870 -7.77 16.35 36.20
C GLN A 870 -8.30 14.97 35.80
N TYR A 871 -8.63 14.78 34.53
CA TYR A 871 -9.02 13.50 33.98
C TYR A 871 -7.90 12.48 34.15
N LEU A 872 -6.69 12.75 33.66
CA LEU A 872 -5.56 11.84 33.75
C LEU A 872 -5.18 11.54 35.21
N ALA A 873 -5.26 12.53 36.10
CA ALA A 873 -4.97 12.34 37.52
C ALA A 873 -5.96 11.36 38.16
N GLY A 874 -7.27 11.53 37.95
CA GLY A 874 -8.26 10.56 38.44
C GLY A 874 -8.19 9.21 37.71
N ALA A 875 -7.94 9.26 36.40
CA ALA A 875 -7.77 8.08 35.56
C ALA A 875 -6.52 7.28 35.94
N PHE A 876 -5.48 7.87 36.49
CA PHE A 876 -4.26 7.15 36.89
C PHE A 876 -4.17 6.85 38.39
N GLY A 877 -5.24 7.13 39.15
CA GLY A 877 -5.35 6.77 40.57
C GLY A 877 -4.86 7.85 41.55
N GLY A 878 -4.76 9.10 41.11
CA GLY A 878 -4.48 10.26 41.96
C GLY A 878 -5.71 10.81 42.71
N PRO A 879 -5.51 11.77 43.63
CA PRO A 879 -6.56 12.28 44.53
C PRO A 879 -7.57 13.23 43.86
N LYS A 880 -7.34 13.59 42.59
CA LYS A 880 -8.19 14.54 41.85
C LYS A 880 -9.27 13.76 41.11
N HIS A 881 -10.52 14.18 41.30
CA HIS A 881 -11.68 13.58 40.63
C HIS A 881 -12.06 14.38 39.38
N TYR A 882 -12.28 13.66 38.28
CA TYR A 882 -12.91 14.15 37.08
C TYR A 882 -14.16 13.31 36.83
N ASP A 883 -15.27 13.96 36.52
CA ASP A 883 -16.53 13.28 36.23
C ASP A 883 -16.52 12.70 34.79
N PRO A 884 -16.43 11.37 34.61
CA PRO A 884 -16.37 10.77 33.28
C PRO A 884 -17.64 11.02 32.47
N ALA A 885 -18.79 11.28 33.13
CA ALA A 885 -20.03 11.64 32.47
C ALA A 885 -19.91 12.95 31.66
N GLY A 886 -18.90 13.78 31.94
CA GLY A 886 -18.62 15.00 31.20
C GLY A 886 -17.89 14.80 29.86
N ILE A 887 -17.24 13.65 29.64
CA ILE A 887 -16.42 13.40 28.43
C ILE A 887 -17.32 13.30 27.21
N LYS A 888 -18.32 12.42 27.25
CA LYS A 888 -19.19 12.19 26.10
C LYS A 888 -19.93 13.46 25.67
N PRO A 889 -20.62 14.22 26.55
CA PRO A 889 -21.27 15.48 26.17
C PRO A 889 -20.30 16.54 25.65
N ALA A 890 -19.07 16.61 26.19
CA ALA A 890 -18.07 17.59 25.74
C ALA A 890 -17.58 17.31 24.32
N HIS A 891 -17.47 16.04 23.94
CA HIS A 891 -16.99 15.61 22.63
C HIS A 891 -18.12 15.26 21.66
N TYR A 892 -19.36 15.18 22.13
CA TYR A 892 -20.51 14.72 21.34
C TYR A 892 -20.64 15.51 20.06
N ASN A 893 -20.61 16.85 20.10
CA ASN A 893 -20.74 17.70 18.89
C ASN A 893 -19.43 17.91 18.12
N MET A 894 -18.37 17.16 18.46
CA MET A 894 -17.08 17.24 17.77
C MET A 894 -17.01 16.14 16.70
N ASN A 895 -16.31 16.41 15.59
CA ASN A 895 -16.08 15.43 14.53
C ASN A 895 -14.81 14.61 14.80
N ILE A 896 -14.69 14.08 16.01
CA ILE A 896 -13.54 13.27 16.41
C ILE A 896 -13.76 11.83 15.94
N THR A 897 -12.77 11.27 15.26
CA THR A 897 -12.76 9.90 14.72
C THR A 897 -11.70 9.06 15.43
N ASP A 898 -11.64 7.76 15.15
CA ASP A 898 -10.59 6.90 15.71
C ASP A 898 -9.18 7.38 15.33
N TYR A 899 -9.03 7.90 14.10
CA TYR A 899 -7.80 8.51 13.62
C TYR A 899 -7.32 9.67 14.50
N HIS A 900 -8.24 10.50 14.98
CA HIS A 900 -7.93 11.61 15.88
C HIS A 900 -7.60 11.15 17.31
N VAL A 901 -8.26 10.09 17.79
CA VAL A 901 -7.94 9.52 19.11
C VAL A 901 -6.56 8.85 19.09
N ASP A 902 -6.23 8.13 18.02
CA ASP A 902 -4.91 7.53 17.83
C ASP A 902 -3.80 8.59 17.85
N ALA A 903 -4.01 9.70 17.15
CA ALA A 903 -3.09 10.83 17.19
C ALA A 903 -2.84 11.37 18.62
N MET A 904 -3.90 11.44 19.43
CA MET A 904 -3.79 11.88 20.82
C MET A 904 -3.02 10.87 21.69
N LEU A 905 -3.23 9.57 21.46
CA LEU A 905 -2.48 8.50 22.15
C LEU A 905 -1.02 8.47 21.72
N ASP A 906 -0.72 8.74 20.45
CA ASP A 906 0.66 8.89 19.94
C ASP A 906 1.38 10.04 20.67
N CYS A 907 0.74 11.22 20.75
CA CYS A 907 1.27 12.36 21.49
C CYS A 907 1.55 12.01 22.96
N PHE A 908 0.63 11.29 23.62
CA PHE A 908 0.83 10.85 25.00
C PHE A 908 2.00 9.86 25.13
N SER A 909 2.07 8.87 24.24
CA SER A 909 3.14 7.86 24.26
C SER A 909 4.50 8.51 24.02
N GLU A 910 4.59 9.48 23.13
CA GLU A 910 5.82 10.23 22.88
C GLU A 910 6.24 11.06 24.10
N SER A 911 5.30 11.81 24.71
CA SER A 911 5.54 12.53 25.96
C SER A 911 6.00 11.62 27.10
N CYS A 912 5.45 10.40 27.20
CA CYS A 912 5.88 9.43 28.19
C CYS A 912 7.33 8.96 27.99
N ARG A 913 7.76 8.79 26.73
CA ARG A 913 9.16 8.42 26.41
C ARG A 913 10.12 9.55 26.73
N GLU A 914 9.72 10.81 26.57
CA GLU A 914 10.58 11.97 26.86
C GLU A 914 10.98 12.10 28.33
N ILE A 915 10.17 11.58 29.25
CA ILE A 915 10.46 11.60 30.68
C ILE A 915 10.83 10.21 31.22
N ASP A 916 11.22 9.29 30.33
CA ASP A 916 11.67 7.94 30.65
C ASP A 916 10.65 7.10 31.47
N VAL A 917 9.34 7.25 31.21
CA VAL A 917 8.35 6.34 31.80
C VAL A 917 8.61 4.92 31.30
N ASN A 918 8.62 3.96 32.22
CA ASN A 918 8.79 2.54 31.89
C ASN A 918 7.71 2.06 30.90
N ALA A 919 8.11 1.29 29.88
CA ALA A 919 7.22 0.77 28.84
C ALA A 919 5.95 0.12 29.41
N ASP A 920 6.06 -0.79 30.39
CA ASP A 920 4.91 -1.42 31.04
C ASP A 920 3.91 -0.39 31.62
N THR A 921 4.42 0.73 32.14
CA THR A 921 3.59 1.80 32.71
C THR A 921 2.97 2.66 31.62
N ILE A 922 3.68 2.94 30.53
CA ILE A 922 3.12 3.62 29.34
C ILE A 922 1.94 2.81 28.81
N ASP A 923 2.10 1.50 28.75
CA ASP A 923 1.12 0.59 28.18
C ASP A 923 -0.15 0.48 29.03
N ASP A 924 0.01 0.38 30.35
CA ASP A 924 -1.12 0.41 31.29
C ASP A 924 -1.85 1.77 31.20
N ALA A 925 -1.11 2.87 31.09
CA ALA A 925 -1.66 4.22 30.95
C ALA A 925 -2.40 4.41 29.62
N LEU A 926 -1.85 3.92 28.51
CA LEU A 926 -2.49 3.93 27.19
C LEU A 926 -3.78 3.12 27.21
N MET A 927 -3.81 1.96 27.87
CA MET A 927 -5.03 1.15 27.99
C MET A 927 -6.14 1.92 28.73
N VAL A 928 -5.78 2.62 29.83
CA VAL A 928 -6.71 3.46 30.58
C VAL A 928 -7.17 4.67 29.75
N MET A 929 -6.28 5.36 29.06
CA MET A 929 -6.69 6.49 28.20
C MET A 929 -7.57 6.04 27.04
N ASN A 930 -7.32 4.85 26.50
CA ASN A 930 -8.10 4.28 25.42
C ASN A 930 -9.51 3.86 25.86
N SER A 931 -9.78 3.71 27.16
CA SER A 931 -11.11 3.29 27.66
C SER A 931 -12.21 4.32 27.36
N VAL A 932 -11.87 5.61 27.24
CA VAL A 932 -12.83 6.68 26.92
C VAL A 932 -12.93 6.97 25.43
N ARG A 933 -12.24 6.19 24.58
CA ARG A 933 -12.28 6.35 23.11
C ARG A 933 -13.72 6.42 22.60
N SER A 934 -14.59 5.54 23.09
CA SER A 934 -15.99 5.53 22.66
C SER A 934 -16.71 6.81 23.04
N ASP A 935 -16.49 7.34 24.24
CA ASP A 935 -17.14 8.59 24.67
C ASP A 935 -16.72 9.77 23.80
N ILE A 936 -15.49 9.73 23.30
CA ILE A 936 -14.93 10.74 22.40
C ILE A 936 -15.46 10.58 20.96
N THR A 937 -15.54 9.36 20.43
CA THR A 937 -15.87 9.11 19.00
C THR A 937 -17.37 8.88 18.72
N THR A 938 -18.18 8.60 19.75
CA THR A 938 -19.61 8.25 19.59
C THR A 938 -20.39 9.32 18.82
N GLY A 939 -20.13 10.60 19.09
CA GLY A 939 -20.85 11.70 18.45
C GLY A 939 -20.75 11.71 16.92
N PHE A 940 -19.54 11.51 16.39
CA PHE A 940 -19.30 11.44 14.95
C PHE A 940 -19.90 10.16 14.33
N ALA A 941 -19.62 9.00 14.92
CA ALA A 941 -20.07 7.70 14.41
C ALA A 941 -21.61 7.66 14.29
N LEU A 942 -22.29 8.19 15.30
CA LEU A 942 -23.74 8.30 15.32
C LEU A 942 -24.27 9.28 14.25
N ARG A 943 -23.78 10.52 14.21
CA ARG A 943 -24.29 11.53 13.28
C ARG A 943 -24.17 11.04 11.83
N ARG A 944 -23.09 10.33 11.52
CA ARG A 944 -22.89 9.66 10.23
C ARG A 944 -23.96 8.60 9.96
N GLU A 945 -24.26 7.71 10.91
CA GLU A 945 -25.23 6.64 10.70
C GLU A 945 -26.68 7.14 10.66
N LEU A 946 -27.03 8.15 11.46
CA LEU A 946 -28.34 8.81 11.40
C LEU A 946 -28.55 9.54 10.06
N ALA A 947 -27.53 10.25 9.56
CA ALA A 947 -27.58 10.87 8.24
C ALA A 947 -27.79 9.82 7.14
N GLN A 948 -27.10 8.66 7.22
CA GLN A 948 -27.24 7.57 6.26
C GLN A 948 -28.61 6.85 6.32
N LYS A 949 -29.23 6.77 7.50
CA LYS A 949 -30.57 6.19 7.66
C LYS A 949 -31.68 7.13 7.17
N ARG A 950 -31.58 8.43 7.47
CA ARG A 950 -32.56 9.45 7.01
C ARG A 950 -32.55 9.60 5.49
N ASP A 951 -31.38 9.56 4.85
CA ASP A 951 -31.20 9.50 3.39
C ASP A 951 -31.87 8.27 2.74
N LYS A 952 -32.15 7.21 3.51
CA LYS A 952 -32.84 6.00 3.05
C LYS A 952 -34.34 5.97 3.36
N GLN A 953 -34.81 6.69 4.38
CA GLN A 953 -36.21 6.66 4.85
C GLN A 953 -37.06 7.78 4.25
N ASP A 954 -36.52 9.00 4.16
CA ASP A 954 -37.21 10.15 3.59
C ASP A 954 -36.66 10.36 2.18
N GLY A 955 -37.39 9.92 1.15
CA GLY A 955 -36.97 10.14 -0.23
C GLY A 955 -36.71 11.63 -0.48
N GLU A 956 -35.48 11.96 -0.89
CA GLU A 956 -34.88 13.18 -1.49
C GLU A 956 -35.43 14.61 -1.20
N ASP A 957 -36.50 14.87 -0.43
CA ASP A 957 -37.26 16.13 -0.56
C ASP A 957 -37.65 16.90 0.74
N GLN A 958 -36.73 17.09 1.71
CA GLN A 958 -37.00 18.03 2.85
C GLN A 958 -35.86 18.96 3.30
N LEU A 959 -34.57 18.61 3.16
CA LEU A 959 -33.48 19.44 3.71
C LEU A 959 -33.26 20.75 2.93
N PHE A 960 -33.39 20.71 1.60
CA PHE A 960 -33.40 21.89 0.74
C PHE A 960 -34.51 22.88 1.12
N SER A 961 -35.73 22.37 1.35
CA SER A 961 -36.88 23.20 1.77
C SER A 961 -36.69 23.79 3.17
N ARG A 962 -36.12 23.03 4.11
CA ARG A 962 -35.83 23.49 5.49
C ARG A 962 -34.82 24.62 5.54
N LEU A 963 -33.84 24.61 4.64
CA LEU A 963 -32.87 25.69 4.50
C LEU A 963 -33.42 26.94 3.79
N GLY A 964 -34.73 27.02 3.51
CA GLY A 964 -35.34 28.17 2.85
C GLY A 964 -35.29 28.11 1.32
N GLY A 965 -35.09 26.92 0.75
CA GLY A 965 -35.05 26.73 -0.71
C GLY A 965 -33.89 27.48 -1.36
N LEU A 966 -34.13 28.02 -2.57
CA LEU A 966 -33.10 28.76 -3.32
C LEU A 966 -32.62 30.01 -2.57
N GLU A 967 -33.55 30.77 -1.99
CA GLU A 967 -33.24 32.03 -1.31
C GLU A 967 -32.41 31.79 -0.06
N GLY A 968 -32.79 30.81 0.76
CA GLY A 968 -32.05 30.53 2.00
C GLY A 968 -30.68 29.87 1.77
N ILE A 969 -30.49 29.10 0.69
CA ILE A 969 -29.15 28.62 0.32
C ILE A 969 -28.27 29.76 -0.20
N ASP A 970 -28.81 30.68 -1.01
CA ASP A 970 -28.05 31.85 -1.47
C ASP A 970 -27.63 32.76 -0.31
N GLU A 971 -28.53 32.96 0.67
CA GLU A 971 -28.23 33.66 1.91
C GLU A 971 -27.13 32.95 2.71
N PHE A 972 -27.22 31.63 2.88
CA PHE A 972 -26.21 30.82 3.54
C PHE A 972 -24.84 30.92 2.86
N VAL A 973 -24.77 30.75 1.54
CA VAL A 973 -23.49 30.80 0.81
C VAL A 973 -22.91 32.20 0.84
N THR A 974 -23.74 33.23 0.73
CA THR A 974 -23.29 34.62 0.87
C THR A 974 -22.65 34.83 2.25
N ARG A 975 -23.33 34.39 3.31
CA ARG A 975 -22.84 34.50 4.68
C ARG A 975 -21.57 33.67 4.93
N LEU A 976 -21.48 32.47 4.36
CA LEU A 976 -20.30 31.61 4.43
C LEU A 976 -19.07 32.33 3.88
N TYR A 977 -19.17 32.98 2.72
CA TYR A 977 -18.03 33.65 2.12
C TYR A 977 -17.63 34.95 2.84
N GLU A 978 -18.58 35.67 3.44
CA GLU A 978 -18.23 36.77 4.37
C GLU A 978 -17.42 36.27 5.57
N CYS A 979 -17.71 35.05 6.05
CA CYS A 979 -16.93 34.42 7.10
C CYS A 979 -15.54 33.97 6.59
N VAL A 980 -15.46 33.41 5.38
CA VAL A 980 -14.20 33.00 4.72
C VAL A 980 -13.24 34.18 4.51
N GLU A 981 -13.72 35.31 4.00
CA GLU A 981 -12.89 36.51 3.74
C GLU A 981 -12.24 37.06 5.02
N ARG A 982 -12.90 36.87 6.17
CA ARG A 982 -12.42 37.33 7.49
C ARG A 982 -11.52 36.31 8.20
N ASP A 983 -11.55 35.04 7.78
CA ASP A 983 -10.74 33.97 8.39
C ASP A 983 -9.36 33.92 7.73
N ARG A 984 -8.33 34.36 8.46
CA ARG A 984 -6.94 34.40 7.99
C ARG A 984 -6.36 33.02 7.64
N ARG A 985 -6.98 31.92 8.10
CA ARG A 985 -6.54 30.55 7.82
C ARG A 985 -7.05 30.03 6.48
N ILE A 986 -8.23 30.50 6.04
CA ILE A 986 -8.90 30.04 4.81
C ILE A 986 -8.80 31.06 3.68
N ASN A 987 -8.85 32.37 3.98
CA ASN A 987 -8.79 33.43 2.98
C ASN A 987 -7.60 33.33 1.99
N PRO A 988 -6.37 32.90 2.38
CA PRO A 988 -5.26 32.77 1.45
C PRO A 988 -5.58 31.92 0.20
N PHE A 989 -6.41 30.87 0.33
CA PHE A 989 -6.81 29.98 -0.77
C PHE A 989 -7.75 30.63 -1.79
N PHE A 990 -8.30 31.82 -1.49
CA PHE A 990 -9.23 32.55 -2.35
C PHE A 990 -8.61 33.83 -2.94
N THR A 991 -7.31 34.06 -2.70
CA THR A 991 -6.58 35.23 -3.20
C THR A 991 -6.49 35.20 -4.74
N GLY A 992 -7.02 36.22 -5.42
CA GLY A 992 -7.07 36.30 -6.89
C GLY A 992 -8.20 35.50 -7.53
N ALA A 993 -9.07 34.87 -6.73
CA ALA A 993 -10.19 34.09 -7.23
C ALA A 993 -11.40 34.95 -7.60
N LYS A 994 -12.18 34.52 -8.60
CA LYS A 994 -13.45 35.18 -8.98
C LYS A 994 -14.56 34.80 -8.00
N LEU A 995 -14.58 35.43 -6.82
CA LEU A 995 -15.50 35.08 -5.72
C LEU A 995 -16.98 35.03 -6.14
N LYS A 996 -17.43 35.90 -7.04
CA LYS A 996 -18.80 35.86 -7.56
C LYS A 996 -19.12 34.53 -8.28
N ALA A 997 -18.18 34.00 -9.06
CA ALA A 997 -18.34 32.73 -9.75
C ALA A 997 -18.26 31.54 -8.79
N ILE A 998 -17.42 31.64 -7.75
CA ILE A 998 -17.28 30.61 -6.73
C ILE A 998 -18.54 30.52 -5.84
N LYS A 999 -19.08 31.66 -5.40
CA LYS A 999 -20.34 31.70 -4.64
C LYS A 999 -21.46 31.04 -5.44
N GLN A 1000 -21.63 31.41 -6.71
CA GLN A 1000 -22.63 30.79 -7.59
C GLN A 1000 -22.43 29.28 -7.73
N ALA A 1001 -21.20 28.84 -8.01
CA ALA A 1001 -20.87 27.43 -8.12
C ALA A 1001 -21.15 26.66 -6.81
N GLN A 1002 -20.85 27.26 -5.66
CA GLN A 1002 -21.10 26.62 -4.37
C GLN A 1002 -22.59 26.59 -4.03
N THR A 1003 -23.35 27.64 -4.35
CA THR A 1003 -24.82 27.66 -4.27
C THR A 1003 -25.40 26.51 -5.09
N ASP A 1004 -25.01 26.37 -6.35
CA ASP A 1004 -25.50 25.29 -7.23
C ASP A 1004 -25.08 23.90 -6.72
N PHE A 1005 -23.87 23.76 -6.18
CA PHE A 1005 -23.38 22.50 -5.59
C PHE A 1005 -24.17 22.11 -4.34
N ILE A 1006 -24.46 23.06 -3.45
CA ILE A 1006 -25.23 22.81 -2.22
C ILE A 1006 -26.69 22.50 -2.56
N ILE A 1007 -27.30 23.24 -3.49
CA ILE A 1007 -28.67 22.95 -3.98
C ILE A 1007 -28.74 21.51 -4.51
N LYS A 1008 -27.85 21.12 -5.42
CA LYS A 1008 -27.78 19.74 -5.96
C LYS A 1008 -27.52 18.71 -4.86
N THR A 1009 -26.63 19.03 -3.92
CA THR A 1009 -26.24 18.12 -2.84
C THR A 1009 -27.40 17.81 -1.91
N LEU A 1010 -28.28 18.79 -1.70
CA LEU A 1010 -29.42 18.71 -0.80
C LEU A 1010 -30.75 18.37 -1.50
N GLY A 1011 -30.71 18.01 -2.79
CA GLY A 1011 -31.87 17.56 -3.57
C GLY A 1011 -32.69 18.67 -4.24
N GLY A 1012 -32.22 19.92 -4.24
CA GLY A 1012 -32.93 21.04 -4.87
C GLY A 1012 -32.82 21.09 -6.41
N PRO A 1013 -33.55 22.01 -7.07
CA PRO A 1013 -33.83 21.96 -8.52
C PRO A 1013 -32.65 22.37 -9.43
N SER A 1014 -31.50 22.77 -8.88
CA SER A 1014 -30.35 23.26 -9.67
C SER A 1014 -29.38 22.12 -10.00
N GLU A 1015 -28.90 22.07 -11.24
CA GLU A 1015 -27.82 21.18 -11.66
C GLU A 1015 -26.46 21.90 -11.61
N TYR A 1016 -25.60 21.46 -10.70
CA TYR A 1016 -24.19 21.87 -10.69
C TYR A 1016 -23.46 21.36 -11.95
N SER A 1017 -23.09 22.27 -12.85
CA SER A 1017 -22.40 22.03 -14.13
C SER A 1017 -20.91 22.39 -14.11
N GLY A 1018 -20.37 22.76 -12.93
CA GLY A 1018 -18.96 23.10 -12.75
C GLY A 1018 -18.01 21.90 -12.73
N ARG A 1019 -16.70 22.18 -12.78
CA ARG A 1019 -15.62 21.19 -12.57
C ARG A 1019 -15.78 20.49 -11.22
N SER A 1020 -15.29 19.26 -11.09
CA SER A 1020 -15.43 18.55 -9.81
C SER A 1020 -14.70 19.30 -8.69
N LEU A 1021 -15.17 19.16 -7.45
CA LEU A 1021 -14.49 19.73 -6.29
C LEU A 1021 -13.04 19.23 -6.18
N GLU A 1022 -12.75 18.02 -6.66
CA GLU A 1022 -11.42 17.42 -6.71
C GLU A 1022 -10.50 18.18 -7.68
N GLU A 1023 -10.94 18.43 -8.92
CA GLU A 1023 -10.18 19.17 -9.93
C GLU A 1023 -9.89 20.62 -9.53
N ILE A 1024 -10.82 21.26 -8.82
CA ILE A 1024 -10.69 22.66 -8.39
C ILE A 1024 -9.70 22.78 -7.21
N HIS A 1025 -9.65 21.79 -6.31
CA HIS A 1025 -8.81 21.85 -5.11
C HIS A 1025 -7.48 21.08 -5.22
N ALA A 1026 -7.25 20.26 -6.25
CA ALA A 1026 -6.02 19.45 -6.42
C ALA A 1026 -4.70 20.24 -6.49
N VAL A 1027 -4.77 21.52 -6.86
CA VAL A 1027 -3.61 22.43 -6.93
C VAL A 1027 -3.43 23.27 -5.66
N LEU A 1028 -4.31 23.12 -4.68
CA LEU A 1028 -4.32 23.87 -3.43
C LEU A 1028 -3.77 22.96 -2.32
N ALA A 1029 -2.79 23.44 -1.56
CA ALA A 1029 -2.22 22.71 -0.42
C ALA A 1029 -3.16 22.73 0.82
N ILE A 1030 -4.40 22.29 0.62
CA ILE A 1030 -5.43 22.17 1.66
C ILE A 1030 -5.16 20.87 2.43
N THR A 1031 -5.03 20.97 3.74
CA THR A 1031 -4.83 19.84 4.66
C THR A 1031 -6.12 19.56 5.44
N ASP A 1032 -6.18 18.44 6.18
CA ASP A 1032 -7.33 18.12 7.05
C ASP A 1032 -7.63 19.26 8.04
N TYR A 1033 -6.59 19.93 8.55
CA TYR A 1033 -6.72 21.15 9.35
C TYR A 1033 -7.48 22.28 8.62
N HIS A 1034 -7.18 22.52 7.34
CA HIS A 1034 -7.85 23.55 6.55
C HIS A 1034 -9.31 23.18 6.25
N LEU A 1035 -9.58 21.90 6.02
CA LEU A 1035 -10.93 21.37 5.82
C LEU A 1035 -11.79 21.55 7.08
N ASP A 1036 -11.25 21.20 8.24
CA ASP A 1036 -11.92 21.37 9.52
C ASP A 1036 -12.19 22.86 9.83
N CYS A 1037 -11.22 23.74 9.55
CA CYS A 1037 -11.43 25.20 9.64
C CYS A 1037 -12.57 25.67 8.74
N PHE A 1038 -12.67 25.17 7.49
CA PHE A 1038 -13.76 25.51 6.59
C PHE A 1038 -15.13 25.04 7.11
N LEU A 1039 -15.21 23.84 7.68
CA LEU A 1039 -16.44 23.30 8.26
C LEU A 1039 -16.94 24.10 9.48
N GLN A 1040 -16.06 24.76 10.23
CA GLN A 1040 -16.49 25.73 11.25
C GLN A 1040 -17.21 26.92 10.65
N LEU A 1041 -16.73 27.42 9.50
CA LEU A 1041 -17.33 28.55 8.82
C LEU A 1041 -18.70 28.17 8.26
N VAL A 1042 -18.85 26.94 7.75
CA VAL A 1042 -20.14 26.35 7.35
C VAL A 1042 -21.12 26.33 8.52
N ALA A 1043 -20.74 25.70 9.63
CA ALA A 1043 -21.61 25.61 10.81
C ALA A 1043 -21.97 26.99 11.38
N ARG A 1044 -21.03 27.96 11.33
CA ARG A 1044 -21.26 29.34 11.75
C ARG A 1044 -22.24 30.06 10.83
N ALA A 1045 -22.05 29.96 9.52
CA ALA A 1045 -22.91 30.63 8.56
C ALA A 1045 -24.34 30.11 8.62
N LEU A 1046 -24.56 28.80 8.78
CA LEU A 1046 -25.90 28.24 8.96
C LEU A 1046 -26.59 28.78 10.22
N ARG A 1047 -25.87 28.89 11.35
CA ARG A 1047 -26.42 29.51 12.58
C ARG A 1047 -26.75 30.99 12.39
N ASP A 1048 -25.88 31.73 11.70
CA ASP A 1048 -26.13 33.15 11.40
C ASP A 1048 -27.37 33.32 10.49
N CYS A 1049 -27.68 32.34 9.65
CA CYS A 1049 -28.90 32.25 8.83
C CYS A 1049 -30.11 31.64 9.58
N GLY A 1050 -30.06 31.56 10.91
CA GLY A 1050 -31.19 31.15 11.75
C GLY A 1050 -31.52 29.65 11.75
N GLN A 1051 -30.64 28.79 11.22
CA GLN A 1051 -30.86 27.35 11.20
C GLN A 1051 -30.68 26.73 12.58
N ASP A 1052 -31.54 25.78 12.93
CA ASP A 1052 -31.43 25.02 14.18
C ASP A 1052 -30.20 24.09 14.19
N GLN A 1053 -29.77 23.68 15.39
CA GLN A 1053 -28.55 22.88 15.55
C GLN A 1053 -28.67 21.50 14.89
N GLU A 1054 -29.87 20.93 14.79
CA GLU A 1054 -30.10 19.65 14.11
C GLU A 1054 -29.82 19.78 12.60
N THR A 1055 -30.31 20.85 11.99
CA THR A 1055 -30.10 21.19 10.58
C THR A 1055 -28.63 21.52 10.33
N VAL A 1056 -27.99 22.26 11.23
CA VAL A 1056 -26.55 22.55 11.17
C VAL A 1056 -25.72 21.26 11.19
N ASP A 1057 -26.04 20.32 12.08
CA ASP A 1057 -25.31 19.05 12.22
C ASP A 1057 -25.54 18.12 11.03
N GLU A 1058 -26.75 18.10 10.50
CA GLU A 1058 -27.13 17.31 9.33
C GLU A 1058 -26.43 17.84 8.07
N VAL A 1059 -26.50 19.14 7.80
CA VAL A 1059 -25.79 19.79 6.68
C VAL A 1059 -24.29 19.67 6.88
N SER A 1060 -23.77 19.91 8.09
CA SER A 1060 -22.34 19.74 8.35
C SER A 1060 -21.92 18.29 8.16
N SER A 1061 -22.71 17.29 8.54
CA SER A 1061 -22.37 15.87 8.34
C SER A 1061 -22.48 15.43 6.89
N ILE A 1062 -23.41 15.99 6.10
CA ILE A 1062 -23.54 15.73 4.66
C ILE A 1062 -22.45 16.46 3.89
N VAL A 1063 -22.18 17.72 4.22
CA VAL A 1063 -21.09 18.52 3.65
C VAL A 1063 -19.77 17.91 4.07
N VAL A 1064 -19.52 17.58 5.34
CA VAL A 1064 -18.39 16.74 5.77
C VAL A 1064 -18.40 15.48 4.94
N PHE A 1065 -19.39 14.59 4.99
CA PHE A 1065 -19.35 13.33 4.27
C PHE A 1065 -19.10 13.48 2.77
N ARG A 1066 -19.65 14.48 2.08
CA ARG A 1066 -19.48 14.69 0.63
C ARG A 1066 -18.27 15.56 0.27
N PHE A 1067 -17.78 16.40 1.17
CA PHE A 1067 -16.62 17.28 1.00
C PHE A 1067 -15.36 16.63 1.58
N ILE A 1068 -15.42 15.85 2.67
CA ILE A 1068 -14.50 14.74 3.02
C ILE A 1068 -14.55 13.67 1.93
N ALA A 1069 -15.70 13.19 1.47
CA ALA A 1069 -15.74 12.35 0.26
C ALA A 1069 -15.64 13.15 -1.05
N SER A 1070 -15.00 14.33 -1.07
CA SER A 1070 -14.49 15.03 -2.28
C SER A 1070 -13.06 15.58 -2.08
N ILE A 1071 -12.64 15.85 -0.85
CA ILE A 1071 -11.35 16.44 -0.44
C ILE A 1071 -10.55 15.48 0.42
N MET A 1072 -11.17 14.77 1.37
CA MET A 1072 -10.62 13.45 1.72
C MET A 1072 -10.93 12.44 0.59
N MET A 1073 -11.38 12.78 -0.61
CA MET A 1073 -11.02 11.98 -1.81
C MET A 1073 -9.59 12.30 -2.29
N VAL A 1074 -8.79 12.86 -1.38
CA VAL A 1074 -7.34 12.79 -1.32
C VAL A 1074 -6.89 11.83 -0.17
N GLY A 1075 -7.79 11.28 0.69
CA GLY A 1075 -7.46 10.39 1.83
C GLY A 1075 -8.44 9.28 2.31
N LEU A 1076 -9.65 9.16 1.76
CA LEU A 1076 -10.82 8.34 2.14
C LEU A 1076 -11.80 8.10 0.95
N GLY A 1077 -11.61 8.82 -0.16
CA GLY A 1077 -12.48 8.80 -1.32
C GLY A 1077 -12.43 7.57 -2.22
N GLN A 1078 -11.54 6.67 -1.88
CA GLN A 1078 -11.47 5.36 -2.47
C GLN A 1078 -12.75 4.53 -2.40
N VAL A 1079 -13.58 4.80 -1.39
CA VAL A 1079 -14.53 3.80 -0.88
C VAL A 1079 -15.99 4.09 -1.27
N VAL A 1080 -16.38 5.33 -1.59
CA VAL A 1080 -17.82 5.68 -1.72
C VAL A 1080 -18.29 6.01 -3.15
N VAL A 1081 -17.40 6.45 -4.06
CA VAL A 1081 -17.78 6.66 -5.48
C VAL A 1081 -18.24 5.37 -6.18
N LYS A 1082 -17.86 4.20 -5.63
CA LYS A 1082 -18.37 2.89 -6.05
C LYS A 1082 -19.88 2.69 -5.84
N LEU A 1083 -20.56 3.40 -4.91
CA LEU A 1083 -21.98 3.15 -4.61
C LEU A 1083 -22.97 4.07 -5.35
N GLY A 1084 -22.63 5.33 -5.66
CA GLY A 1084 -23.57 6.28 -6.28
C GLY A 1084 -23.79 6.09 -7.79
N ASN A 1085 -22.73 5.72 -8.52
CA ASN A 1085 -22.82 5.58 -9.98
C ASN A 1085 -23.75 4.43 -10.42
N LEU A 1086 -24.02 3.45 -9.54
CA LEU A 1086 -24.96 2.36 -9.81
C LEU A 1086 -26.42 2.84 -9.98
N ARG A 1087 -26.80 3.98 -9.37
CA ARG A 1087 -28.18 4.51 -9.46
C ARG A 1087 -28.43 5.35 -10.72
N THR A 1088 -27.42 6.09 -11.20
CA THR A 1088 -27.54 7.00 -12.36
C THR A 1088 -27.63 6.28 -13.72
N ASN A 1089 -27.03 5.09 -13.87
CA ASN A 1089 -27.15 4.31 -15.10
C ASN A 1089 -28.51 3.61 -15.26
N ILE A 1090 -29.22 3.33 -14.15
CA ILE A 1090 -30.57 2.75 -14.19
C ILE A 1090 -31.59 3.77 -14.74
N LEU A 1091 -31.41 5.08 -14.44
CA LEU A 1091 -32.26 6.16 -14.95
C LEU A 1091 -31.98 6.49 -16.43
N LYS A 1092 -30.72 6.51 -16.88
CA LYS A 1092 -30.38 6.74 -18.31
C LYS A 1092 -30.95 5.68 -19.25
N GLY A 1093 -31.14 4.44 -18.79
CA GLY A 1093 -31.77 3.36 -19.55
C GLY A 1093 -33.30 3.45 -19.67
N HIS A 1094 -33.99 4.17 -18.79
CA HIS A 1094 -35.46 4.28 -18.79
C HIS A 1094 -35.95 5.38 -19.74
N TYR A 1095 -35.25 6.52 -19.84
CA TYR A 1095 -35.64 7.65 -20.70
C TYR A 1095 -35.31 7.46 -22.19
N ALA A 1096 -34.23 6.73 -22.51
CA ALA A 1096 -33.89 6.37 -23.90
C ALA A 1096 -34.92 5.44 -24.56
N LYS A 1097 -35.66 4.65 -23.76
CA LYS A 1097 -36.76 3.78 -24.25
C LYS A 1097 -38.08 4.52 -24.52
N MET A 1098 -38.21 5.77 -24.06
CA MET A 1098 -39.39 6.63 -24.29
C MET A 1098 -39.18 7.68 -25.38
N GLY A 1099 -38.04 7.67 -26.09
CA GLY A 1099 -37.79 8.53 -27.25
C GLY A 1099 -37.28 9.94 -26.95
N TYR A 1100 -36.85 10.22 -25.72
CA TYR A 1100 -36.28 11.52 -25.34
C TYR A 1100 -34.76 11.45 -25.17
N THR A 1101 -34.03 12.40 -25.76
CA THR A 1101 -32.60 12.65 -25.50
C THR A 1101 -32.42 13.59 -24.33
N ILE A 1102 -31.69 13.15 -23.30
CA ILE A 1102 -31.20 14.00 -22.21
C ILE A 1102 -29.84 14.57 -22.65
N LYS A 1103 -29.70 15.90 -22.66
CA LYS A 1103 -28.41 16.58 -22.87
C LYS A 1103 -27.57 16.54 -21.61
#